data_AF-A0A832CCE5-F1
#
_entry.id   AF-A0A832CCE5-F1
#
_cell.length_a   1.000
_cell.length_b   1.000
_cell.length_c   1.000
_cell.angle_alpha   90.00
_cell.angle_beta   90.00
_cell.angle_gamma   90.00
#
_symmetry.space_group_name_H-M   'P 1'
#
loop_
_entity.id
_entity.type
_entity.pdbx_description
1 polymer ?
#
loop_
_entity_poly.entity_id
_entity_poly.type
_entity_poly.pdbx_seq_one_letter_code
_entity_poly.pdbx_strand_id
1 'polypeptide(L)'
;FLQNELHDYLHELSSTLMPYGLHTLGIVKEDEKMIEFVKAMLGKEFKDNVSRVRAIEEPEDERVLYQMLEDLLLNETDVYEVQRKWLNAEDDNVTQDLLKALKYYSDLKECVREINRILDALNGKYIPPKIGGDPVRKPEALPTGNNFYSFDPRTIPTKEAWNLAKKLVDDLIRRYYEEHGSFPDKIAYVLWSTETMRNYGVMQAAVLYTMGVTVDWDSAGRVKDVKLMNLSDLKIKLSDGTEIARPRIDVVVVSSGLHRDTFSALMQLLDKAVKLCIMADEDESQNYVRKHYLEIKEALIEKGYSETEASLLAGIRIFSESPGNYGTGLSDAISASNTWQSDAKLAELFINRVGYAYGLSLWGLEAHEVFGMNLKATDIAVHSRSTNLYAALDNDDVFQYLGGIALAVRYLTGQNPETYIFDIKEASNPKVRTLGEFIATEILSRYFNPKWIEGMMENDYAGAREMAKVIENLWGWEVVLPELISDRTWQNFYEIYVKDKYGLGLREFFEKSNPYALQSIVARMLEAIRKDHWDAPEEVKIELAKELQRLQKEYGFTCCHHTCGNLDLLNYAAGILSSIEQRESKEGEGGLPREDGGKKAPIVKSGESGKVIQTQKTAGEETNQSVGFGFEQTAVPSHTGAEEVSGYRMEISEQQQSKIEVSTTPLVALLIVILAVLVFYAGMRMRK
;
A
#
# COMPACT_ATOMS: atom_id res chain seq x y z
N PHE A 1 21.26 5.52 -29.61
CA PHE A 1 20.48 4.46 -28.95
C PHE A 1 20.47 4.69 -27.43
N LEU A 2 21.58 4.46 -26.71
CA LEU A 2 21.68 4.74 -25.26
C LEU A 2 21.38 6.20 -24.86
N GLN A 3 21.73 7.19 -25.70
CA GLN A 3 21.40 8.59 -25.42
C GLN A 3 19.89 8.87 -25.41
N ASN A 4 19.09 8.18 -26.22
CA ASN A 4 17.65 8.44 -26.29
C ASN A 4 16.90 7.73 -25.15
N GLU A 5 17.24 6.48 -24.84
CA GLU A 5 16.59 5.76 -23.72
C GLU A 5 16.89 6.41 -22.36
N LEU A 6 18.15 6.84 -22.13
CA LEU A 6 18.52 7.55 -20.91
C LEU A 6 17.84 8.92 -20.84
N HIS A 7 17.79 9.64 -21.96
CA HIS A 7 17.11 10.94 -22.04
C HIS A 7 15.61 10.79 -21.75
N ASP A 8 14.92 9.84 -22.39
CA ASP A 8 13.50 9.54 -22.15
C ASP A 8 13.24 9.15 -20.69
N TYR A 9 14.12 8.36 -20.09
CA TYR A 9 14.04 8.00 -18.66
C TYR A 9 14.21 9.21 -17.74
N LEU A 10 15.19 10.09 -18.01
CA LEU A 10 15.37 11.32 -17.23
C LEU A 10 14.20 12.28 -17.39
N HIS A 11 13.62 12.38 -18.60
CA HIS A 11 12.39 13.15 -18.82
C HIS A 11 11.22 12.59 -18.03
N GLU A 12 11.05 11.27 -18.04
CA GLU A 12 10.03 10.61 -17.23
C GLU A 12 10.21 10.92 -15.74
N LEU A 13 11.43 10.82 -15.21
CA LEU A 13 11.72 11.15 -13.82
C LEU A 13 11.39 12.62 -13.50
N SER A 14 11.78 13.55 -14.38
CA SER A 14 11.52 14.98 -14.19
C SER A 14 10.04 15.36 -14.24
N SER A 15 9.25 14.63 -15.02
CA SER A 15 7.80 14.88 -15.22
C SER A 15 6.92 14.05 -14.27
N THR A 16 7.52 13.14 -13.50
CA THR A 16 6.79 12.31 -12.53
C THR A 16 6.26 13.17 -11.39
N LEU A 17 4.94 13.16 -11.21
CA LEU A 17 4.29 13.86 -10.11
C LEU A 17 4.57 13.19 -8.76
N MET A 18 4.82 14.01 -7.75
CA MET A 18 5.01 13.58 -6.36
C MET A 18 4.23 14.47 -5.39
N PRO A 19 3.84 13.97 -4.21
CA PRO A 19 3.30 14.82 -3.17
C PRO A 19 4.38 15.77 -2.62
N TYR A 20 4.06 17.05 -2.48
CA TYR A 20 4.93 18.04 -1.85
C TYR A 20 4.40 18.35 -0.43
N GLY A 21 5.00 17.69 0.57
CA GLY A 21 4.63 17.83 1.98
C GLY A 21 3.26 17.23 2.32
N LEU A 22 2.72 17.65 3.47
CA LEU A 22 1.48 17.11 4.04
C LEU A 22 0.33 18.12 3.97
N HIS A 23 -0.90 17.59 4.01
CA HIS A 23 -2.12 18.39 4.09
C HIS A 23 -2.35 18.88 5.52
N THR A 24 -2.78 20.13 5.66
CA THR A 24 -3.30 20.68 6.93
C THR A 24 -4.77 21.05 6.72
N LEU A 25 -5.66 20.45 7.52
CA LEU A 25 -7.10 20.61 7.35
C LEU A 25 -7.53 22.07 7.34
N GLY A 26 -8.33 22.45 6.35
CA GLY A 26 -8.85 23.81 6.17
C GLY A 26 -7.81 24.84 5.72
N ILE A 27 -6.56 24.45 5.46
CA ILE A 27 -5.53 25.33 4.91
C ILE A 27 -5.33 25.02 3.43
N VAL A 28 -5.56 26.02 2.61
CA VAL A 28 -5.21 25.98 1.19
C VAL A 28 -3.74 26.40 1.04
N LYS A 29 -2.98 25.68 0.20
CA LYS A 29 -1.55 25.93 -0.02
C LYS A 29 -1.31 27.28 -0.70
N GLU A 30 -0.04 27.71 -0.68
CA GLU A 30 0.44 28.89 -1.41
C GLU A 30 0.15 28.79 -2.90
N ASP A 31 0.02 29.96 -3.53
CA ASP A 31 -0.43 30.11 -4.92
C ASP A 31 0.43 29.32 -5.93
N GLU A 32 1.75 29.32 -5.76
CA GLU A 32 2.67 28.55 -6.63
C GLU A 32 2.38 27.04 -6.58
N LYS A 33 2.19 26.49 -5.37
CA LYS A 33 1.87 25.06 -5.16
C LYS A 33 0.50 24.71 -5.74
N MET A 34 -0.46 25.64 -5.68
CA MET A 34 -1.77 25.47 -6.30
C MET A 34 -1.70 25.48 -7.83
N ILE A 35 -0.88 26.34 -8.45
CA ILE A 35 -0.70 26.37 -9.91
C ILE A 35 -0.18 25.02 -10.40
N GLU A 36 0.85 24.46 -9.75
CA GLU A 36 1.38 23.14 -10.11
C GLU A 36 0.33 22.03 -9.93
N PHE A 37 -0.50 22.12 -8.89
CA PHE A 37 -1.62 21.19 -8.71
C PHE A 37 -2.62 21.31 -9.87
N VAL A 38 -3.02 22.53 -10.25
CA VAL A 38 -3.94 22.76 -11.38
C VAL A 38 -3.34 22.25 -12.68
N LYS A 39 -2.05 22.52 -12.93
CA LYS A 39 -1.31 21.99 -14.09
C LYS A 39 -1.35 20.45 -14.11
N ALA A 40 -1.12 19.81 -12.97
CA ALA A 40 -1.22 18.35 -12.85
C ALA A 40 -2.63 17.84 -13.17
N MET A 41 -3.68 18.52 -12.70
CA MET A 41 -5.09 18.17 -12.99
C MET A 41 -5.48 18.36 -14.46
N LEU A 42 -4.90 19.34 -15.14
CA LEU A 42 -5.07 19.52 -16.59
C LEU A 42 -4.34 18.42 -17.37
N GLY A 43 -3.20 17.96 -16.84
CA GLY A 43 -2.46 16.80 -17.34
C GLY A 43 -1.92 16.98 -18.75
N LYS A 44 -1.65 15.84 -19.40
CA LYS A 44 -1.03 15.78 -20.74
C LYS A 44 -1.87 16.46 -21.83
N GLU A 45 -3.20 16.46 -21.71
CA GLU A 45 -4.09 17.06 -22.72
C GLU A 45 -3.81 18.56 -22.90
N PHE A 46 -3.63 19.29 -21.80
CA PHE A 46 -3.29 20.71 -21.86
C PHE A 46 -1.92 20.95 -22.52
N LYS A 47 -0.91 20.14 -22.15
CA LYS A 47 0.40 20.19 -22.81
C LYS A 47 0.28 19.93 -24.31
N ASP A 48 -0.46 18.89 -24.71
CA ASP A 48 -0.64 18.53 -26.12
C ASP A 48 -1.38 19.65 -26.89
N ASN A 49 -2.42 20.24 -26.32
CA ASN A 49 -3.19 21.33 -26.93
C ASN A 49 -2.33 22.59 -27.13
N VAL A 50 -1.53 22.97 -26.13
CA VAL A 50 -0.58 24.09 -26.25
C VAL A 50 0.50 23.77 -27.29
N SER A 51 1.03 22.55 -27.28
CA SER A 51 2.09 22.10 -28.20
C SER A 51 1.68 22.16 -29.68
N ARG A 52 0.38 22.08 -29.99
CA ARG A 52 -0.14 22.25 -31.37
C ARG A 52 -0.04 23.69 -31.87
N VAL A 53 -0.02 24.67 -30.97
CA VAL A 53 0.01 26.10 -31.28
C VAL A 53 1.43 26.65 -31.20
N ARG A 54 2.16 26.25 -30.14
CA ARG A 54 3.56 26.59 -29.88
C ARG A 54 4.31 25.31 -29.58
N ALA A 55 5.31 24.98 -30.40
CA ALA A 55 6.15 23.82 -30.14
C ALA A 55 6.77 23.88 -28.73
N ILE A 56 6.64 22.79 -28.00
CA ILE A 56 7.30 22.53 -26.71
C ILE A 56 8.21 21.33 -26.98
N GLU A 57 9.48 21.59 -27.29
CA GLU A 57 10.43 20.55 -27.70
C GLU A 57 11.27 20.09 -26.51
N GLU A 58 11.64 21.01 -25.62
CA GLU A 58 12.47 20.75 -24.44
C GLU A 58 11.69 20.95 -23.13
N PRO A 59 12.09 20.33 -22.00
CA PRO A 59 11.44 20.55 -20.70
C PRO A 59 11.44 22.00 -20.25
N GLU A 60 12.48 22.76 -20.63
CA GLU A 60 12.57 24.18 -20.32
C GLU A 60 11.44 24.98 -20.99
N ASP A 61 10.93 24.50 -22.13
CA ASP A 61 9.79 25.10 -22.83
C ASP A 61 8.47 24.86 -22.07
N GLU A 62 8.37 23.80 -21.25
CA GLU A 62 7.16 23.55 -20.44
C GLU A 62 6.89 24.63 -19.40
N ARG A 63 7.89 25.49 -19.12
CA ARG A 63 7.71 26.66 -18.27
C ARG A 63 6.59 27.57 -18.78
N VAL A 64 6.32 27.59 -20.10
CA VAL A 64 5.20 28.34 -20.67
C VAL A 64 3.86 27.90 -20.10
N LEU A 65 3.68 26.61 -19.79
CA LEU A 65 2.45 26.08 -19.23
C LEU A 65 2.19 26.65 -17.84
N TYR A 66 3.24 26.71 -17.01
CA TYR A 66 3.16 27.35 -15.69
C TYR A 66 2.87 28.84 -15.82
N GLN A 67 3.61 29.55 -16.68
CA GLN A 67 3.48 31.01 -16.85
C GLN A 67 2.10 31.42 -17.36
N MET A 68 1.50 30.62 -18.25
CA MET A 68 0.13 30.83 -18.69
C MET A 68 -0.86 30.71 -17.53
N LEU A 69 -0.68 29.71 -16.66
CA LEU A 69 -1.54 29.50 -15.50
C LEU A 69 -1.30 30.56 -14.41
N GLU A 70 -0.06 31.00 -14.20
CA GLU A 70 0.29 32.08 -13.28
C GLU A 70 -0.41 33.39 -13.67
N ASP A 71 -0.29 33.79 -14.95
CA ASP A 71 -0.96 35.00 -15.45
C ASP A 71 -2.48 34.91 -15.36
N LEU A 72 -3.04 33.73 -15.66
CA LEU A 72 -4.47 33.49 -15.60
C LEU A 72 -5.00 33.52 -14.16
N LEU A 73 -4.35 32.79 -13.25
CA LEU A 73 -4.91 32.47 -11.93
C LEU A 73 -4.53 33.49 -10.85
N LEU A 74 -3.34 34.12 -10.95
CA LEU A 74 -2.85 35.09 -9.98
C LEU A 74 -2.94 36.53 -10.49
N ASN A 75 -2.58 36.75 -11.75
CA ASN A 75 -2.66 38.09 -12.36
C ASN A 75 -4.05 38.39 -12.94
N GLU A 76 -4.99 37.45 -12.84
CA GLU A 76 -6.38 37.55 -13.31
C GLU A 76 -6.48 37.99 -14.79
N THR A 77 -5.50 37.57 -15.60
CA THR A 77 -5.44 37.93 -17.03
C THR A 77 -6.51 37.17 -17.82
N ASP A 78 -7.17 37.84 -18.76
CA ASP A 78 -8.20 37.22 -19.61
C ASP A 78 -7.64 36.03 -20.42
N VAL A 79 -8.46 34.98 -20.61
CA VAL A 79 -8.05 33.73 -21.28
C VAL A 79 -7.50 33.95 -22.69
N TYR A 80 -7.99 34.95 -23.42
CA TYR A 80 -7.48 35.25 -24.76
C TYR A 80 -6.21 36.11 -24.68
N GLU A 81 -6.08 36.98 -23.68
CA GLU A 81 -4.87 37.77 -23.47
C GLU A 81 -3.68 36.89 -23.05
N VAL A 82 -3.89 35.91 -22.17
CA VAL A 82 -2.89 34.89 -21.81
C VAL A 82 -2.37 34.18 -23.06
N GLN A 83 -3.28 33.71 -23.93
CA GLN A 83 -2.91 33.02 -25.17
C GLN A 83 -2.16 33.94 -26.13
N ARG A 84 -2.64 35.17 -26.36
CA ARG A 84 -1.92 36.14 -27.21
C ARG A 84 -0.52 36.46 -26.67
N LYS A 85 -0.36 36.54 -25.35
CA LYS A 85 0.94 36.80 -24.70
C LYS A 85 1.92 35.65 -24.87
N TRP A 86 1.49 34.41 -24.63
CA TRP A 86 2.40 33.25 -24.54
C TRP A 86 2.46 32.40 -25.81
N LEU A 87 1.42 32.43 -26.63
CA LEU A 87 1.28 31.63 -27.85
C LEU A 87 1.30 32.47 -29.12
N ASN A 88 1.10 33.79 -29.02
CA ASN A 88 0.92 34.69 -30.16
C ASN A 88 -0.20 34.22 -31.12
N ALA A 89 -1.20 33.54 -30.55
CA ALA A 89 -2.34 32.95 -31.24
C ALA A 89 -3.47 32.70 -30.23
N GLU A 90 -4.65 32.37 -30.72
CA GLU A 90 -5.79 31.90 -29.93
C GLU A 90 -6.20 30.52 -30.47
N ASP A 91 -6.45 29.57 -29.57
CA ASP A 91 -6.94 28.22 -29.91
C ASP A 91 -8.10 27.84 -29.00
N ASP A 92 -9.16 27.27 -29.59
CA ASP A 92 -10.38 26.93 -28.84
C ASP A 92 -10.12 25.86 -27.76
N ASN A 93 -9.24 24.89 -28.00
CA ASN A 93 -8.95 23.83 -27.03
C ASN A 93 -8.14 24.40 -25.86
N VAL A 94 -7.13 25.24 -26.15
CA VAL A 94 -6.37 25.94 -25.11
C VAL A 94 -7.30 26.83 -24.29
N THR A 95 -8.25 27.52 -24.94
CA THR A 95 -9.29 28.31 -24.25
C THR A 95 -10.11 27.44 -23.30
N GLN A 96 -10.55 26.25 -23.73
CA GLN A 96 -11.27 25.33 -22.84
C GLN A 96 -10.42 24.86 -21.67
N ASP A 97 -9.13 24.59 -21.87
CA ASP A 97 -8.24 24.16 -20.79
C ASP A 97 -7.99 25.28 -19.78
N LEU A 98 -7.82 26.53 -20.21
CA LEU A 98 -7.71 27.68 -19.31
C LEU A 98 -9.01 27.91 -18.53
N LEU A 99 -10.18 27.70 -19.14
CA LEU A 99 -11.46 27.75 -18.42
C LEU A 99 -11.59 26.62 -17.38
N LYS A 100 -11.13 25.40 -17.69
CA LYS A 100 -11.03 24.31 -16.70
C LYS A 100 -10.08 24.69 -15.57
N ALA A 101 -8.95 25.33 -15.88
CA ALA A 101 -7.97 25.76 -14.88
C ALA A 101 -8.58 26.72 -13.85
N LEU A 102 -9.33 27.73 -14.30
CA LEU A 102 -10.06 28.65 -13.42
C LEU A 102 -11.03 27.90 -12.49
N LYS A 103 -11.75 26.92 -13.01
CA LYS A 103 -12.66 26.08 -12.21
C LYS A 103 -11.90 25.26 -11.17
N TYR A 104 -10.83 24.57 -11.57
CA TYR A 104 -10.04 23.72 -10.66
C TYR A 104 -9.40 24.54 -9.55
N TYR A 105 -8.82 25.69 -9.89
CA TYR A 105 -8.24 26.61 -8.91
C TYR A 105 -9.28 27.13 -7.91
N SER A 106 -10.48 27.49 -8.40
CA SER A 106 -11.61 27.86 -7.53
C SER A 106 -12.02 26.73 -6.60
N ASP A 107 -12.19 25.51 -7.12
CA ASP A 107 -12.54 24.33 -6.32
C ASP A 107 -11.47 23.98 -5.26
N LEU A 108 -10.19 24.22 -5.55
CA LEU A 108 -9.09 24.08 -4.59
C LEU A 108 -9.17 25.14 -3.48
N LYS A 109 -9.36 26.42 -3.82
CA LYS A 109 -9.55 27.50 -2.83
C LYS A 109 -10.70 27.24 -1.89
N GLU A 110 -11.76 26.66 -2.42
CA GLU A 110 -12.94 26.28 -1.68
C GLU A 110 -12.71 25.14 -0.67
N CYS A 111 -11.56 24.47 -0.66
CA CYS A 111 -11.21 23.43 0.32
C CYS A 111 -10.96 23.99 1.72
N VAL A 112 -10.82 25.32 1.88
CA VAL A 112 -10.83 26.02 3.19
C VAL A 112 -12.03 25.66 4.06
N ARG A 113 -13.11 25.16 3.44
CA ARG A 113 -14.35 24.72 4.10
C ARG A 113 -14.21 23.49 5.01
N GLU A 114 -13.13 22.72 4.94
CA GLU A 114 -12.98 21.44 5.63
C GLU A 114 -13.26 21.52 7.15
N ILE A 115 -12.67 22.50 7.85
CA ILE A 115 -12.92 22.71 9.28
C ILE A 115 -14.38 23.08 9.55
N ASN A 116 -14.95 23.99 8.75
CA ASN A 116 -16.35 24.38 8.89
C ASN A 116 -17.30 23.19 8.70
N ARG A 117 -16.94 22.24 7.84
CA ARG A 117 -17.70 21.01 7.60
C ARG A 117 -17.63 20.03 8.74
N ILE A 118 -16.50 19.95 9.43
CA ILE A 118 -16.39 19.21 10.70
C ILE A 118 -17.29 19.88 11.76
N LEU A 119 -17.26 21.21 11.87
CA LEU A 119 -18.13 21.94 12.82
C LEU A 119 -19.62 21.76 12.51
N ASP A 120 -20.00 21.73 11.23
CA ASP A 120 -21.38 21.43 10.82
C ASP A 120 -21.79 20.02 11.26
N ALA A 121 -20.91 19.02 11.10
CA ALA A 121 -21.18 17.64 11.49
C ALA A 121 -21.37 17.50 13.01
N LEU A 122 -20.50 18.16 13.79
CA LEU A 122 -20.60 18.20 15.26
C LEU A 122 -21.89 18.88 15.73
N ASN A 123 -22.42 19.83 14.96
CA ASN A 123 -23.71 20.47 15.20
C ASN A 123 -24.90 19.67 14.67
N GLY A 124 -24.70 18.43 14.22
CA GLY A 124 -25.76 17.56 13.68
C GLY A 124 -26.36 18.05 12.37
N LYS A 125 -25.64 18.89 11.61
CA LYS A 125 -26.11 19.38 10.31
C LYS A 125 -25.82 18.36 9.21
N TYR A 126 -26.55 18.50 8.11
CA TYR A 126 -26.33 17.71 6.91
C TYR A 126 -25.01 18.06 6.23
N ILE A 127 -24.16 17.06 6.01
CA ILE A 127 -22.92 17.18 5.23
C ILE A 127 -23.19 16.68 3.81
N PRO A 128 -23.06 17.55 2.78
CA PRO A 128 -23.35 17.16 1.41
C PRO A 128 -22.48 15.99 0.94
N PRO A 129 -23.06 15.03 0.21
CA PRO A 129 -22.32 13.92 -0.35
C PRO A 129 -21.54 14.36 -1.59
N LYS A 130 -20.44 13.68 -1.87
CA LYS A 130 -19.65 13.91 -3.09
C LYS A 130 -18.92 12.63 -3.52
N ILE A 131 -18.57 12.50 -4.79
CA ILE A 131 -17.75 11.38 -5.20
C ILE A 131 -16.32 11.56 -4.70
N GLY A 132 -15.75 10.51 -4.09
CA GLY A 132 -14.33 10.47 -3.74
C GLY A 132 -13.45 10.15 -4.96
N GLY A 133 -12.15 10.44 -4.87
CA GLY A 133 -11.20 10.11 -5.93
C GLY A 133 -9.88 10.86 -5.79
N ASP A 134 -8.95 10.56 -6.70
CA ASP A 134 -7.75 11.36 -6.91
C ASP A 134 -8.12 12.60 -7.76
N PRO A 135 -7.98 13.84 -7.27
CA PRO A 135 -8.35 15.04 -8.03
C PRO A 135 -7.61 15.23 -9.35
N VAL A 136 -6.40 14.70 -9.49
CA VAL A 136 -5.63 14.74 -10.76
C VAL A 136 -6.33 13.90 -11.82
N ARG A 137 -6.91 12.76 -11.42
CA ARG A 137 -7.65 11.87 -12.32
C ARG A 137 -9.14 12.23 -12.43
N LYS A 138 -9.71 12.75 -11.34
CA LYS A 138 -11.13 13.00 -11.16
C LYS A 138 -11.34 14.33 -10.43
N PRO A 139 -11.23 15.46 -11.14
CA PRO A 139 -11.38 16.80 -10.56
C PRO A 139 -12.71 17.01 -9.83
N GLU A 140 -13.76 16.25 -10.17
CA GLU A 140 -15.07 16.31 -9.50
C GLU A 140 -15.02 15.87 -8.03
N ALA A 141 -13.91 15.30 -7.55
CA ALA A 141 -13.68 15.06 -6.13
C ALA A 141 -13.53 16.36 -5.33
N LEU A 142 -13.13 17.46 -5.99
CA LEU A 142 -13.00 18.78 -5.37
C LEU A 142 -14.27 19.61 -5.53
N PRO A 143 -14.58 20.53 -4.60
CA PRO A 143 -13.89 20.78 -3.33
C PRO A 143 -14.05 19.64 -2.30
N THR A 144 -13.07 19.53 -1.39
CA THR A 144 -13.10 18.64 -0.23
C THR A 144 -14.07 19.13 0.86
N GLY A 145 -14.08 18.48 2.02
CA GLY A 145 -15.03 18.79 3.11
C GLY A 145 -16.45 18.27 2.86
N ASN A 146 -16.62 17.26 2.01
CA ASN A 146 -17.90 16.61 1.74
C ASN A 146 -17.88 15.16 2.26
N ASN A 147 -19.06 14.61 2.54
CA ASN A 147 -19.20 13.21 2.96
C ASN A 147 -19.08 12.31 1.72
N PHE A 148 -17.86 11.88 1.41
CA PHE A 148 -17.62 11.24 0.13
C PHE A 148 -18.24 9.83 0.03
N TYR A 149 -18.57 9.41 -1.18
CA TYR A 149 -18.95 8.05 -1.54
C TYR A 149 -18.16 7.59 -2.76
N SER A 150 -18.18 6.28 -3.04
CA SER A 150 -17.55 5.70 -4.22
C SER A 150 -18.49 5.76 -5.43
N PHE A 151 -19.06 4.63 -5.84
CA PHE A 151 -20.00 4.50 -6.96
C PHE A 151 -20.74 3.16 -6.87
N ASP A 152 -21.68 2.92 -7.79
CA ASP A 152 -22.39 1.66 -7.91
C ASP A 152 -21.46 0.53 -8.39
N PRO A 153 -21.10 -0.46 -7.55
CA PRO A 153 -20.13 -1.50 -7.91
C PRO A 153 -20.59 -2.40 -9.07
N ARG A 154 -21.87 -2.35 -9.46
CA ARG A 154 -22.39 -3.10 -10.61
C ARG A 154 -21.99 -2.49 -11.95
N THR A 155 -21.39 -1.30 -11.95
CA THR A 155 -20.94 -0.60 -13.16
C THR A 155 -19.51 -0.94 -13.57
N ILE A 156 -18.81 -1.76 -12.78
CA ILE A 156 -17.42 -2.14 -13.03
C ILE A 156 -17.28 -3.66 -13.23
N PRO A 157 -16.34 -4.15 -14.06
CA PRO A 157 -15.42 -3.36 -14.89
C PRO A 157 -16.13 -2.55 -15.98
N THR A 158 -15.70 -1.31 -16.19
CA THR A 158 -16.18 -0.49 -17.32
C THR A 158 -15.63 -0.99 -18.65
N LYS A 159 -16.20 -0.55 -19.77
CA LYS A 159 -15.69 -0.91 -21.11
C LYS A 159 -14.30 -0.32 -21.35
N GLU A 160 -14.04 0.85 -20.81
CA GLU A 160 -12.77 1.54 -20.84
C GLU A 160 -11.73 0.77 -20.03
N ALA A 161 -12.08 0.34 -18.81
CA ALA A 161 -11.23 -0.50 -17.97
C ALA A 161 -10.94 -1.85 -18.65
N TRP A 162 -11.92 -2.45 -19.32
CA TRP A 162 -11.75 -3.68 -20.10
C TRP A 162 -10.74 -3.50 -21.24
N ASN A 163 -10.89 -2.45 -22.06
CA ASN A 163 -9.98 -2.19 -23.17
C ASN A 163 -8.56 -1.89 -22.68
N LEU A 164 -8.42 -1.19 -21.55
CA LEU A 164 -7.13 -0.95 -20.92
C LEU A 164 -6.51 -2.25 -20.40
N ALA A 165 -7.27 -3.05 -19.66
CA ALA A 165 -6.81 -4.32 -19.13
C ALA A 165 -6.31 -5.28 -20.21
N LYS A 166 -7.00 -5.35 -21.36
CA LYS A 166 -6.53 -6.13 -22.51
C LYS A 166 -5.13 -5.74 -22.95
N LYS A 167 -4.89 -4.44 -23.13
CA LYS A 167 -3.57 -3.93 -23.54
C LYS A 167 -2.48 -4.27 -22.52
N LEU A 168 -2.77 -4.10 -21.23
CA LEU A 168 -1.82 -4.37 -20.15
C LEU A 168 -1.50 -5.87 -20.03
N VAL A 169 -2.51 -6.73 -20.12
CA VAL A 169 -2.33 -8.18 -20.06
C VAL A 169 -1.62 -8.70 -21.31
N ASP A 170 -1.95 -8.19 -22.50
CA ASP A 170 -1.23 -8.55 -23.73
C ASP A 170 0.24 -8.15 -23.64
N ASP A 171 0.54 -6.95 -23.12
CA ASP A 171 1.92 -6.49 -22.90
C ASP A 171 2.66 -7.39 -21.90
N LEU A 172 2.02 -7.72 -20.77
CA LEU A 172 2.60 -8.59 -19.74
C LEU A 172 2.90 -10.00 -20.28
N ILE A 173 1.93 -10.64 -20.93
CA ILE A 173 2.09 -12.00 -21.47
C ILE A 173 3.13 -12.01 -22.60
N ARG A 174 3.13 -10.98 -23.46
CA ARG A 174 4.13 -10.83 -24.52
C ARG A 174 5.55 -10.81 -23.94
N ARG A 175 5.81 -9.96 -22.95
CA ARG A 175 7.14 -9.84 -22.32
C ARG A 175 7.61 -11.17 -21.76
N TYR A 176 6.75 -11.83 -20.99
CA TYR A 176 7.06 -13.14 -20.42
C TYR A 176 7.35 -14.18 -21.52
N TYR A 177 6.53 -14.21 -22.58
CA TYR A 177 6.74 -15.16 -23.69
C TYR A 177 8.05 -14.89 -24.45
N GLU A 178 8.39 -13.63 -24.69
CA GLU A 178 9.62 -13.26 -25.38
C GLU A 178 10.88 -13.55 -24.55
N GLU A 179 10.78 -13.47 -23.23
CA GLU A 179 11.88 -13.79 -22.31
C GLU A 179 12.06 -15.31 -22.12
N HIS A 180 10.96 -16.06 -21.92
CA HIS A 180 11.01 -17.47 -21.53
C HIS A 180 10.76 -18.45 -22.68
N GLY A 181 10.20 -18.00 -23.80
CA GLY A 181 9.80 -18.85 -24.92
C GLY A 181 8.51 -19.66 -24.69
N SER A 182 7.83 -19.46 -23.56
CA SER A 182 6.57 -20.10 -23.20
C SER A 182 5.62 -19.13 -22.48
N PHE A 183 4.32 -19.43 -22.50
CA PHE A 183 3.34 -18.66 -21.74
C PHE A 183 3.47 -18.94 -20.24
N PRO A 184 3.12 -17.99 -19.35
CA PRO A 184 3.07 -18.28 -17.93
C PRO A 184 1.93 -19.27 -17.64
N ASP A 185 2.19 -20.24 -16.77
CA ASP A 185 1.21 -21.21 -16.28
C ASP A 185 0.14 -20.52 -15.41
N LYS A 186 0.55 -19.59 -14.54
CA LYS A 186 -0.37 -18.84 -13.66
C LYS A 186 0.09 -17.42 -13.33
N ILE A 187 -0.86 -16.49 -13.28
CA ILE A 187 -0.65 -15.11 -12.82
C ILE A 187 -1.42 -14.85 -11.53
N ALA A 188 -0.73 -14.40 -10.48
CA ALA A 188 -1.32 -13.92 -9.23
C ALA A 188 -1.71 -12.43 -9.32
N TYR A 189 -2.93 -12.10 -8.94
CA TYR A 189 -3.46 -10.74 -8.98
C TYR A 189 -3.83 -10.25 -7.58
N VAL A 190 -3.31 -9.07 -7.20
CA VAL A 190 -3.73 -8.37 -5.97
C VAL A 190 -4.89 -7.42 -6.27
N LEU A 191 -6.00 -7.59 -5.54
CA LEU A 191 -7.19 -6.74 -5.65
C LEU A 191 -7.43 -5.90 -4.39
N TRP A 192 -7.33 -4.58 -4.53
CA TRP A 192 -7.60 -3.62 -3.46
C TRP A 192 -8.84 -2.77 -3.74
N SER A 193 -9.55 -2.42 -2.66
CA SER A 193 -10.80 -1.66 -2.77
C SER A 193 -10.56 -0.27 -3.36
N THR A 194 -9.59 0.46 -2.80
CA THR A 194 -9.24 1.83 -3.22
C THR A 194 -8.71 1.88 -4.67
N GLU A 195 -7.86 0.94 -5.06
CA GLU A 195 -7.40 0.84 -6.45
C GLU A 195 -8.54 0.49 -7.40
N THR A 196 -9.41 -0.47 -7.03
CA THR A 196 -10.61 -0.81 -7.83
C THR A 196 -11.52 0.40 -8.00
N MET A 197 -11.65 1.23 -6.96
CA MET A 197 -12.44 2.46 -7.04
C MET A 197 -11.83 3.49 -7.99
N ARG A 198 -10.50 3.66 -7.99
CA ARG A 198 -9.80 4.63 -8.83
C ARG A 198 -9.72 4.17 -10.28
N ASN A 199 -9.49 2.87 -10.51
CA ASN A 199 -9.27 2.31 -11.83
C ASN A 199 -10.53 1.75 -12.50
N TYR A 200 -11.68 1.74 -11.81
CA TYR A 200 -12.97 1.28 -12.33
C TYR A 200 -12.97 -0.17 -12.81
N GLY A 201 -12.18 -1.03 -12.17
CA GLY A 201 -12.19 -2.47 -12.39
C GLY A 201 -11.16 -3.00 -13.38
N VAL A 202 -10.07 -2.26 -13.64
CA VAL A 202 -9.00 -2.69 -14.58
C VAL A 202 -8.41 -4.04 -14.15
N MET A 203 -8.12 -4.23 -12.86
CA MET A 203 -7.53 -5.48 -12.37
C MET A 203 -8.49 -6.67 -12.49
N GLN A 204 -9.79 -6.47 -12.25
CA GLN A 204 -10.79 -7.51 -12.43
C GLN A 204 -10.98 -7.86 -13.90
N ALA A 205 -10.98 -6.87 -14.79
CA ALA A 205 -10.96 -7.09 -16.23
C ALA A 205 -9.68 -7.84 -16.67
N ALA A 206 -8.53 -7.54 -16.06
CA ALA A 206 -7.27 -8.23 -16.35
C ALA A 206 -7.32 -9.72 -15.97
N VAL A 207 -7.84 -10.03 -14.77
CA VAL A 207 -8.09 -11.42 -14.32
C VAL A 207 -9.00 -12.16 -15.32
N LEU A 208 -10.12 -11.55 -15.70
CA LEU A 208 -11.06 -12.13 -16.65
C LEU A 208 -10.43 -12.38 -18.03
N TYR A 209 -9.73 -11.39 -18.58
CA TYR A 209 -9.11 -11.49 -19.89
C TYR A 209 -7.93 -12.48 -19.93
N THR A 210 -7.17 -12.61 -18.85
CA THR A 210 -6.10 -13.61 -18.68
C THR A 210 -6.64 -15.02 -18.90
N MET A 211 -7.78 -15.34 -18.26
CA MET A 211 -8.49 -16.61 -18.42
C MET A 211 -9.24 -16.74 -19.77
N GLY A 212 -9.30 -15.68 -20.58
CA GLY A 212 -10.07 -15.66 -21.82
C GLY A 212 -11.59 -15.60 -21.60
N VAL A 213 -12.03 -14.83 -20.59
CA VAL A 213 -13.44 -14.61 -20.26
C VAL A 213 -13.76 -13.13 -20.45
N THR A 214 -14.83 -12.80 -21.18
CA THR A 214 -15.30 -11.43 -21.40
C THR A 214 -16.47 -11.08 -20.49
N VAL A 215 -16.65 -9.79 -20.24
CA VAL A 215 -17.80 -9.24 -19.51
C VAL A 215 -19.01 -9.10 -20.44
N ASP A 216 -20.21 -9.40 -19.92
CA ASP A 216 -21.50 -9.14 -20.55
C ASP A 216 -22.15 -7.91 -19.88
N TRP A 217 -22.19 -6.78 -20.57
CA TRP A 217 -22.83 -5.56 -20.08
C TRP A 217 -24.29 -5.47 -20.54
N ASP A 218 -25.16 -4.92 -19.69
CA ASP A 218 -26.50 -4.52 -20.11
C ASP A 218 -26.48 -3.19 -20.91
N SER A 219 -27.64 -2.77 -21.41
CA SER A 219 -27.77 -1.53 -22.18
C SER A 219 -27.45 -0.26 -21.37
N ALA A 220 -27.47 -0.34 -20.04
CA ALA A 220 -27.11 0.75 -19.13
C ALA A 220 -25.62 0.69 -18.71
N GLY A 221 -24.83 -0.22 -19.28
CA GLY A 221 -23.41 -0.37 -18.98
C GLY A 221 -23.12 -1.09 -17.65
N ARG A 222 -24.13 -1.69 -17.01
CA ARG A 222 -23.92 -2.51 -15.81
C ARG A 222 -23.48 -3.91 -16.19
N VAL A 223 -22.62 -4.50 -15.38
CA VAL A 223 -22.19 -5.89 -15.54
C VAL A 223 -23.35 -6.82 -15.19
N LYS A 224 -23.79 -7.58 -16.20
CA LYS A 224 -24.86 -8.56 -16.07
C LYS A 224 -24.29 -9.95 -15.82
N ASP A 225 -23.26 -10.33 -16.56
CA ASP A 225 -22.66 -11.65 -16.51
C ASP A 225 -21.22 -11.66 -17.09
N VAL A 226 -20.62 -12.85 -17.17
CA VAL A 226 -19.38 -13.15 -17.90
C VAL A 226 -19.61 -14.28 -18.90
N LYS A 227 -18.84 -14.29 -19.98
CA LYS A 227 -18.94 -15.26 -21.07
C LYS A 227 -17.54 -15.72 -21.49
N LEU A 228 -17.40 -17.01 -21.78
CA LEU A 228 -16.17 -17.57 -22.31
C LEU A 228 -15.90 -16.99 -23.72
N MET A 229 -14.68 -16.52 -23.97
CA MET A 229 -14.21 -16.16 -25.32
C MET A 229 -13.80 -17.42 -26.08
N ASN A 230 -13.82 -17.42 -27.41
CA ASN A 230 -13.30 -18.56 -28.18
C ASN A 230 -11.77 -18.59 -28.10
N LEU A 231 -11.15 -19.78 -28.02
CA LEU A 231 -9.70 -19.93 -28.05
C LEU A 231 -9.06 -19.29 -29.29
N SER A 232 -9.75 -19.33 -30.44
CA SER A 232 -9.28 -18.69 -31.69
C SER A 232 -9.10 -17.18 -31.58
N ASP A 233 -9.79 -16.54 -30.61
CA ASP A 233 -9.77 -15.10 -30.37
C ASP A 233 -8.70 -14.72 -29.32
N LEU A 234 -8.08 -15.72 -28.67
CA LEU A 234 -7.00 -15.52 -27.70
C LEU A 234 -5.66 -15.51 -28.43
N LYS A 235 -5.25 -14.32 -28.85
CA LYS A 235 -3.97 -14.09 -29.51
C LYS A 235 -3.24 -12.93 -28.87
N ILE A 236 -1.91 -13.01 -28.91
CA ILE A 236 -1.03 -11.88 -28.59
C ILE A 236 -0.17 -11.54 -29.79
N LYS A 237 0.25 -10.28 -29.88
CA LYS A 237 1.16 -9.80 -30.90
C LYS A 237 2.53 -9.56 -30.27
N LEU A 238 3.56 -10.22 -30.79
CA LEU A 238 4.94 -10.06 -30.38
C LEU A 238 5.54 -8.76 -30.91
N SER A 239 6.70 -8.37 -30.38
CA SER A 239 7.42 -7.14 -30.72
C SER A 239 7.86 -7.08 -32.19
N ASP A 240 8.12 -8.25 -32.79
CA ASP A 240 8.45 -8.38 -34.22
C ASP A 240 7.22 -8.30 -35.14
N GLY A 241 6.02 -8.21 -34.57
CA GLY A 241 4.74 -8.13 -35.27
C GLY A 241 4.05 -9.47 -35.49
N THR A 242 4.66 -10.59 -35.10
CA THR A 242 4.09 -11.94 -35.22
C THR A 242 2.90 -12.10 -34.27
N GLU A 243 1.79 -12.67 -34.77
CA GLU A 243 0.65 -13.05 -33.92
C GLU A 243 0.72 -14.54 -33.56
N ILE A 244 0.61 -14.83 -32.27
CA ILE A 244 0.57 -16.21 -31.76
C ILE A 244 -0.71 -16.45 -30.96
N ALA A 245 -1.25 -17.66 -31.09
CA ALA A 245 -2.34 -18.11 -30.23
C ALA A 245 -1.82 -18.35 -28.82
N ARG A 246 -2.58 -17.94 -27.82
CA ARG A 246 -2.25 -18.18 -26.40
C ARG A 246 -3.31 -19.07 -25.74
N PRO A 247 -2.92 -19.83 -24.71
CA PRO A 247 -3.86 -20.58 -23.89
C PRO A 247 -4.69 -19.63 -23.02
N ARG A 248 -5.69 -20.21 -22.34
CA ARG A 248 -6.23 -19.62 -21.11
C ARG A 248 -5.20 -19.80 -20.02
N ILE A 249 -4.69 -18.69 -19.49
CA ILE A 249 -3.71 -18.71 -18.41
C ILE A 249 -4.47 -18.78 -17.08
N ASP A 250 -4.00 -19.61 -16.16
CA ASP A 250 -4.64 -19.72 -14.85
C ASP A 250 -4.34 -18.47 -13.99
N VAL A 251 -5.18 -18.24 -12.99
CA VAL A 251 -5.05 -17.07 -12.11
C VAL A 251 -5.19 -17.48 -10.67
N VAL A 252 -4.49 -16.79 -9.77
CA VAL A 252 -4.81 -16.79 -8.34
C VAL A 252 -5.07 -15.36 -7.91
N VAL A 253 -6.17 -15.12 -7.21
CA VAL A 253 -6.61 -13.79 -6.82
C VAL A 253 -6.45 -13.66 -5.31
N VAL A 254 -5.65 -12.69 -4.90
CA VAL A 254 -5.52 -12.29 -3.49
C VAL A 254 -6.20 -10.94 -3.33
N SER A 255 -7.34 -10.95 -2.65
CA SER A 255 -8.13 -9.77 -2.36
C SER A 255 -7.87 -9.27 -0.94
N SER A 256 -7.75 -7.97 -0.76
CA SER A 256 -7.77 -7.35 0.57
C SER A 256 -9.15 -7.52 1.23
N GLY A 257 -9.21 -7.63 2.56
CA GLY A 257 -10.48 -7.71 3.29
C GLY A 257 -11.43 -6.54 2.98
N LEU A 258 -10.90 -5.33 2.74
CA LEU A 258 -11.74 -4.19 2.34
C LEU A 258 -12.31 -4.37 0.93
N HIS A 259 -11.56 -4.98 0.00
CA HIS A 259 -12.08 -5.31 -1.33
C HIS A 259 -13.17 -6.38 -1.24
N ARG A 260 -12.96 -7.43 -0.43
CA ARG A 260 -13.98 -8.45 -0.13
C ARG A 260 -15.29 -7.83 0.33
N ASP A 261 -15.23 -6.89 1.27
CA ASP A 261 -16.42 -6.30 1.86
C ASP A 261 -17.10 -5.28 0.93
N THR A 262 -16.33 -4.59 0.09
CA THR A 262 -16.85 -3.55 -0.82
C THR A 262 -17.37 -4.16 -2.15
N PHE A 263 -16.70 -5.18 -2.67
CA PHE A 263 -16.84 -5.68 -4.04
C PHE A 263 -17.12 -7.20 -4.10
N SER A 264 -17.86 -7.72 -3.13
CA SER A 264 -18.22 -9.14 -3.03
C SER A 264 -18.84 -9.72 -4.31
N ALA A 265 -19.72 -8.97 -4.96
CA ALA A 265 -20.34 -9.37 -6.23
C ALA A 265 -19.30 -9.56 -7.36
N LEU A 266 -18.21 -8.80 -7.37
CA LEU A 266 -17.13 -8.99 -8.35
C LEU A 266 -16.34 -10.26 -8.05
N MET A 267 -16.09 -10.59 -6.78
CA MET A 267 -15.44 -11.86 -6.43
C MET A 267 -16.28 -13.06 -6.90
N GLN A 268 -17.59 -12.99 -6.72
CA GLN A 268 -18.51 -14.02 -7.23
C GLN A 268 -18.49 -14.11 -8.77
N LEU A 269 -18.37 -12.98 -9.46
CA LEU A 269 -18.25 -12.95 -10.92
C LEU A 269 -16.94 -13.59 -11.39
N LEU A 270 -15.82 -13.35 -10.69
CA LEU A 270 -14.53 -13.97 -10.97
C LEU A 270 -14.58 -15.48 -10.75
N ASP A 271 -15.21 -15.96 -9.67
CA ASP A 271 -15.39 -17.39 -9.41
C ASP A 271 -16.26 -18.05 -10.51
N LYS A 272 -17.29 -17.34 -10.98
CA LYS A 272 -18.07 -17.79 -12.15
C LYS A 272 -17.20 -17.96 -13.40
N ALA A 273 -16.30 -17.01 -13.65
CA ALA A 273 -15.38 -17.08 -14.78
C ALA A 273 -14.42 -18.27 -14.68
N VAL A 274 -13.86 -18.54 -13.49
CA VAL A 274 -13.02 -19.71 -13.23
C VAL A 274 -13.79 -21.00 -13.55
N LYS A 275 -15.03 -21.12 -13.06
CA LYS A 275 -15.88 -22.29 -13.33
C LYS A 275 -16.18 -22.47 -14.81
N LEU A 276 -16.42 -21.39 -15.56
CA LEU A 276 -16.60 -21.47 -17.02
C LEU A 276 -15.36 -22.05 -17.71
N CYS A 277 -14.16 -21.64 -17.30
CA CYS A 277 -12.92 -22.17 -17.85
C CYS A 277 -12.69 -23.64 -17.47
N ILE A 278 -12.99 -24.04 -16.24
CA ILE A 278 -12.86 -25.45 -15.79
C ILE A 278 -13.81 -26.35 -16.59
N MET A 279 -15.06 -25.91 -16.81
CA MET A 279 -16.09 -26.69 -17.51
C MET A 279 -15.95 -26.68 -19.04
N ALA A 280 -15.05 -25.86 -19.59
CA ALA A 280 -14.83 -25.82 -21.03
C ALA A 280 -14.27 -27.16 -21.54
N ASP A 281 -14.81 -27.64 -22.66
CA ASP A 281 -14.36 -28.86 -23.34
C ASP A 281 -13.11 -28.54 -24.19
N GLU A 282 -12.01 -28.30 -23.50
CA GLU A 282 -10.74 -27.86 -24.06
C GLU A 282 -9.59 -28.71 -23.51
N ASP A 283 -8.55 -28.91 -24.33
CA ASP A 283 -7.35 -29.62 -23.93
C ASP A 283 -6.53 -28.83 -22.89
N GLU A 284 -5.89 -29.53 -21.96
CA GLU A 284 -5.10 -28.95 -20.88
C GLU A 284 -3.92 -28.11 -21.38
N SER A 285 -3.39 -28.40 -22.58
CA SER A 285 -2.34 -27.59 -23.21
C SER A 285 -2.81 -26.22 -23.69
N GLN A 286 -4.13 -26.02 -23.84
CA GLN A 286 -4.75 -24.76 -24.26
C GLN A 286 -5.52 -24.07 -23.12
N ASN A 287 -5.72 -24.75 -21.99
CA ASN A 287 -6.48 -24.27 -20.86
C ASN A 287 -5.78 -24.63 -19.54
N TYR A 288 -4.91 -23.72 -19.08
CA TYR A 288 -4.14 -23.89 -17.87
C TYR A 288 -5.00 -23.81 -16.61
N VAL A 289 -6.18 -23.16 -16.66
CA VAL A 289 -7.15 -23.19 -15.55
C VAL A 289 -7.62 -24.63 -15.31
N ARG A 290 -7.98 -25.33 -16.39
CA ARG A 290 -8.43 -26.72 -16.35
C ARG A 290 -7.30 -27.69 -15.97
N LYS A 291 -6.11 -27.54 -16.56
CA LYS A 291 -4.89 -28.29 -16.21
C LYS A 291 -4.65 -28.27 -14.70
N HIS A 292 -4.47 -27.09 -14.12
CA HIS A 292 -4.18 -26.95 -12.70
C HIS A 292 -5.36 -27.36 -11.79
N TYR A 293 -6.61 -27.21 -12.25
CA TYR A 293 -7.75 -27.76 -11.53
C TYR A 293 -7.67 -29.29 -11.38
N LEU A 294 -7.33 -30.00 -12.46
CA LEU A 294 -7.20 -31.46 -12.43
C LEU A 294 -6.04 -31.91 -11.55
N GLU A 295 -4.88 -31.26 -11.68
CA GLU A 295 -3.70 -31.52 -10.85
C GLU A 295 -3.98 -31.32 -9.35
N ILE A 296 -4.62 -30.22 -8.96
CA ILE A 296 -4.98 -29.96 -7.56
C ILE A 296 -6.03 -30.97 -7.08
N LYS A 297 -7.02 -31.31 -7.91
CA LYS A 297 -8.04 -32.32 -7.58
C LYS A 297 -7.40 -33.68 -7.31
N GLU A 298 -6.48 -34.12 -8.17
CA GLU A 298 -5.77 -35.38 -8.00
C GLU A 298 -4.93 -35.38 -6.72
N ALA A 299 -4.15 -34.31 -6.48
CA ALA A 299 -3.35 -34.17 -5.27
C ALA A 299 -4.20 -34.20 -3.98
N LEU A 300 -5.41 -33.63 -4.00
CA LEU A 300 -6.34 -33.69 -2.87
C LEU A 300 -6.92 -35.10 -2.68
N ILE A 301 -7.24 -35.82 -3.76
CA ILE A 301 -7.70 -37.22 -3.67
C ILE A 301 -6.60 -38.11 -3.07
N GLU A 302 -5.35 -37.94 -3.51
CA GLU A 302 -4.19 -38.67 -2.95
C GLU A 302 -3.99 -38.39 -1.45
N LYS A 303 -4.36 -37.17 -1.00
CA LYS A 303 -4.36 -36.78 0.42
C LYS A 303 -5.57 -37.30 1.21
N GLY A 304 -6.49 -38.02 0.58
CA GLY A 304 -7.62 -38.68 1.22
C GLY A 304 -8.93 -37.88 1.23
N TYR A 305 -9.01 -36.75 0.53
CA TYR A 305 -10.27 -36.04 0.34
C TYR A 305 -11.22 -36.86 -0.55
N SER A 306 -12.53 -36.78 -0.29
CA SER A 306 -13.49 -37.38 -1.21
C SER A 306 -13.46 -36.68 -2.57
N GLU A 307 -13.86 -37.38 -3.64
CA GLU A 307 -13.86 -36.80 -4.98
C GLU A 307 -14.69 -35.50 -5.06
N THR A 308 -15.80 -35.44 -4.33
CA THR A 308 -16.67 -34.26 -4.25
C THR A 308 -15.97 -33.09 -3.56
N GLU A 309 -15.31 -33.32 -2.43
CA GLU A 309 -14.57 -32.27 -1.70
C GLU A 309 -13.37 -31.80 -2.51
N ALA A 310 -12.59 -32.73 -3.08
CA ALA A 310 -11.45 -32.41 -3.93
C ALA A 310 -11.87 -31.57 -5.14
N SER A 311 -13.00 -31.91 -5.79
CA SER A 311 -13.52 -31.13 -6.92
C SER A 311 -13.96 -29.72 -6.49
N LEU A 312 -14.58 -29.56 -5.32
CA LEU A 312 -14.97 -28.24 -4.81
C LEU A 312 -13.74 -27.38 -4.50
N LEU A 313 -12.78 -27.95 -3.78
CA LEU A 313 -11.58 -27.25 -3.32
C LEU A 313 -10.64 -26.90 -4.48
N ALA A 314 -10.44 -27.82 -5.43
CA ALA A 314 -9.57 -27.60 -6.58
C ALA A 314 -10.04 -26.47 -7.50
N GLY A 315 -11.33 -26.12 -7.48
CA GLY A 315 -11.90 -25.02 -8.25
C GLY A 315 -11.67 -23.63 -7.64
N ILE A 316 -11.08 -23.53 -6.44
CA ILE A 316 -10.87 -22.27 -5.74
C ILE A 316 -9.68 -21.52 -6.35
N ARG A 317 -9.88 -20.25 -6.70
CA ARG A 317 -8.82 -19.31 -7.11
C ARG A 317 -8.83 -17.97 -6.37
N ILE A 318 -9.81 -17.71 -5.51
CA ILE A 318 -9.98 -16.40 -4.87
C ILE A 318 -9.81 -16.53 -3.37
N PHE A 319 -8.84 -15.80 -2.85
CA PHE A 319 -8.40 -15.84 -1.46
C PHE A 319 -8.39 -14.44 -0.85
N SER A 320 -8.65 -14.35 0.45
CA SER A 320 -8.63 -13.13 1.25
C SER A 320 -8.49 -13.50 2.73
N GLU A 321 -8.37 -12.52 3.61
CA GLU A 321 -8.43 -12.76 5.04
C GLU A 321 -9.78 -13.32 5.48
N SER A 322 -9.84 -13.97 6.65
CA SER A 322 -11.09 -14.47 7.21
C SER A 322 -12.14 -13.37 7.39
N PRO A 323 -13.44 -13.69 7.34
CA PRO A 323 -14.50 -12.69 7.51
C PRO A 323 -14.32 -11.86 8.77
N GLY A 324 -14.43 -10.53 8.64
CA GLY A 324 -14.24 -9.58 9.74
C GLY A 324 -12.78 -9.25 10.07
N ASN A 325 -11.81 -9.90 9.44
CA ASN A 325 -10.39 -9.60 9.55
C ASN A 325 -9.87 -8.87 8.29
N TYR A 326 -8.78 -8.13 8.49
CA TYR A 326 -8.08 -7.32 7.49
C TYR A 326 -6.58 -7.41 7.73
N GLY A 327 -5.80 -7.19 6.67
CA GLY A 327 -4.34 -7.16 6.72
C GLY A 327 -3.72 -8.55 6.83
N THR A 328 -2.55 -8.68 6.21
CA THR A 328 -1.83 -9.96 6.12
C THR A 328 -1.10 -10.31 7.42
N GLY A 329 -0.93 -9.35 8.34
CA GLY A 329 -0.11 -9.47 9.54
C GLY A 329 1.40 -9.39 9.27
N LEU A 330 1.82 -9.28 8.01
CA LEU A 330 3.23 -9.20 7.65
C LEU A 330 3.87 -7.87 8.08
N SER A 331 3.17 -6.74 8.06
CA SER A 331 3.79 -5.47 8.47
C SER A 331 4.26 -5.53 9.92
N ASP A 332 3.41 -5.95 10.84
CA ASP A 332 3.74 -6.11 12.25
C ASP A 332 4.83 -7.17 12.50
N ALA A 333 4.76 -8.30 11.79
CA ALA A 333 5.72 -9.39 11.95
C ALA A 333 7.11 -9.04 11.40
N ILE A 334 7.19 -8.42 10.22
CA ILE A 334 8.44 -7.98 9.59
C ILE A 334 9.07 -6.84 10.38
N SER A 335 8.22 -5.93 10.85
CA SER A 335 8.55 -4.90 11.81
C SER A 335 9.31 -5.49 13.00
N ALA A 336 8.71 -6.45 13.70
CA ALA A 336 9.27 -7.13 14.88
C ALA A 336 10.35 -8.17 14.52
N SER A 337 11.45 -7.71 13.92
CA SER A 337 12.52 -8.51 13.32
C SER A 337 13.31 -9.43 14.27
N ASN A 338 13.20 -9.22 15.59
CA ASN A 338 13.73 -10.13 16.61
C ASN A 338 12.84 -11.37 16.85
N THR A 339 11.60 -11.38 16.35
CA THR A 339 10.65 -12.48 16.56
C THR A 339 10.74 -13.60 15.52
N TRP A 340 11.60 -13.43 14.51
CA TRP A 340 11.80 -14.41 13.44
C TRP A 340 13.26 -14.44 12.96
N GLN A 341 13.71 -15.65 12.59
CA GLN A 341 15.05 -15.90 12.07
C GLN A 341 15.04 -16.41 10.63
N SER A 342 13.86 -16.78 10.11
CA SER A 342 13.69 -17.31 8.75
C SER A 342 12.39 -16.81 8.14
N ASP A 343 12.47 -16.50 6.85
CA ASP A 343 11.38 -16.18 5.94
C ASP A 343 10.22 -17.18 5.99
N ALA A 344 10.50 -18.46 6.29
CA ALA A 344 9.48 -19.52 6.38
C ALA A 344 8.35 -19.16 7.35
N LYS A 345 8.69 -18.57 8.51
CA LYS A 345 7.70 -18.15 9.52
C LYS A 345 6.80 -17.03 8.99
N LEU A 346 7.34 -16.13 8.18
CA LEU A 346 6.60 -15.03 7.57
C LEU A 346 5.71 -15.54 6.42
N ALA A 347 6.23 -16.45 5.58
CA ALA A 347 5.47 -17.09 4.51
C ALA A 347 4.26 -17.88 5.06
N GLU A 348 4.47 -18.67 6.12
CA GLU A 348 3.42 -19.40 6.81
C GLU A 348 2.38 -18.46 7.42
N LEU A 349 2.81 -17.34 8.02
CA LEU A 349 1.90 -16.31 8.53
C LEU A 349 1.01 -15.76 7.41
N PHE A 350 1.60 -15.42 6.25
CA PHE A 350 0.84 -14.92 5.10
C PHE A 350 -0.17 -15.95 4.60
N ILE A 351 0.25 -17.21 4.39
CA ILE A 351 -0.63 -18.31 3.92
C ILE A 351 -1.78 -18.53 4.91
N ASN A 352 -1.51 -18.49 6.21
CA ASN A 352 -2.53 -18.68 7.24
C ASN A 352 -3.46 -17.47 7.39
N ARG A 353 -2.98 -16.25 7.17
CA ARG A 353 -3.80 -15.05 7.28
C ARG A 353 -4.69 -14.84 6.05
N VAL A 354 -4.19 -15.17 4.86
CA VAL A 354 -4.84 -14.88 3.56
C VAL A 354 -5.50 -16.11 2.94
N GLY A 355 -5.19 -17.32 3.40
CA GLY A 355 -5.69 -18.58 2.84
C GLY A 355 -7.15 -18.91 3.17
N TYR A 356 -8.06 -17.93 3.19
CA TYR A 356 -9.49 -18.15 3.25
C TYR A 356 -10.11 -17.96 1.86
N ALA A 357 -10.87 -18.95 1.42
CA ALA A 357 -11.45 -19.01 0.09
C ALA A 357 -12.79 -18.26 -0.01
N TYR A 358 -13.00 -17.65 -1.17
CA TYR A 358 -14.22 -16.89 -1.53
C TYR A 358 -14.74 -17.27 -2.92
N GLY A 359 -16.06 -17.28 -3.10
CA GLY A 359 -16.70 -17.60 -4.38
C GLY A 359 -18.23 -17.55 -4.31
N LEU A 360 -18.91 -18.09 -5.33
CA LEU A 360 -20.38 -18.14 -5.42
C LEU A 360 -21.02 -19.00 -4.32
N SER A 361 -20.34 -20.07 -3.90
CA SER A 361 -20.91 -21.09 -3.01
C SER A 361 -20.16 -21.20 -1.69
N LEU A 362 -19.15 -20.36 -1.47
CA LEU A 362 -18.28 -20.37 -0.30
C LEU A 362 -17.86 -18.94 0.05
N TRP A 363 -17.79 -18.63 1.35
CA TRP A 363 -17.51 -17.28 1.83
C TRP A 363 -16.69 -17.32 3.11
N GLY A 364 -15.36 -17.28 2.98
CA GLY A 364 -14.44 -17.38 4.11
C GLY A 364 -14.18 -18.81 4.57
N LEU A 365 -14.17 -19.77 3.65
CA LEU A 365 -13.79 -21.16 3.96
C LEU A 365 -12.28 -21.22 4.21
N GLU A 366 -11.86 -21.77 5.35
CA GLU A 366 -10.44 -22.00 5.63
C GLU A 366 -9.85 -22.98 4.60
N ALA A 367 -8.83 -22.54 3.85
CA ALA A 367 -8.31 -23.26 2.69
C ALA A 367 -6.79 -23.08 2.53
N HIS A 368 -6.04 -23.00 3.64
CA HIS A 368 -4.59 -22.72 3.65
C HIS A 368 -3.77 -23.67 2.76
N GLU A 369 -4.06 -24.96 2.81
CA GLU A 369 -3.38 -25.96 1.97
C GLU A 369 -3.66 -25.73 0.48
N VAL A 370 -4.93 -25.50 0.13
CA VAL A 370 -5.37 -25.24 -1.25
C VAL A 370 -4.80 -23.91 -1.76
N PHE A 371 -4.67 -22.91 -0.90
CA PHE A 371 -3.99 -21.66 -1.23
C PHE A 371 -2.53 -21.91 -1.58
N GLY A 372 -1.81 -22.67 -0.74
CA GLY A 372 -0.44 -23.08 -1.03
C GLY A 372 -0.30 -23.88 -2.33
N MET A 373 -1.23 -24.80 -2.62
CA MET A 373 -1.25 -25.54 -3.89
C MET A 373 -1.42 -24.61 -5.10
N ASN A 374 -2.26 -23.59 -5.01
CA ASN A 374 -2.45 -22.61 -6.08
C ASN A 374 -1.21 -21.75 -6.33
N LEU A 375 -0.50 -21.35 -5.27
CA LEU A 375 0.70 -20.50 -5.36
C LEU A 375 1.90 -21.23 -6.00
N LYS A 376 1.97 -22.56 -5.94
CA LYS A 376 3.12 -23.33 -6.47
C LYS A 376 3.37 -23.18 -7.96
N ALA A 377 2.33 -22.89 -8.74
CA ALA A 377 2.43 -22.73 -10.20
C ALA A 377 2.36 -21.25 -10.62
N THR A 378 2.59 -20.30 -9.69
CA THR A 378 2.60 -18.87 -9.97
C THR A 378 3.95 -18.43 -10.53
N ASP A 379 3.96 -18.03 -11.80
CA ASP A 379 5.16 -17.47 -12.45
C ASP A 379 5.22 -15.95 -12.32
N ILE A 380 4.06 -15.29 -12.28
CA ILE A 380 3.95 -13.83 -12.24
C ILE A 380 3.03 -13.42 -11.09
N ALA A 381 3.41 -12.39 -10.34
CA ALA A 381 2.53 -11.68 -9.42
C ALA A 381 2.39 -10.20 -9.82
N VAL A 382 1.16 -9.68 -9.86
CA VAL A 382 0.89 -8.34 -10.35
C VAL A 382 -0.07 -7.57 -9.44
N HIS A 383 0.23 -6.29 -9.27
CA HIS A 383 -0.65 -5.30 -8.65
C HIS A 383 -0.80 -4.05 -9.54
N SER A 384 -1.58 -3.06 -9.12
CA SER A 384 -1.79 -1.81 -9.87
C SER A 384 -1.53 -0.60 -9.00
N ARG A 385 -1.06 0.49 -9.61
CA ARG A 385 -1.00 1.82 -8.98
C ARG A 385 -1.66 2.86 -9.88
N SER A 386 -2.63 3.59 -9.33
CA SER A 386 -3.52 4.47 -10.10
C SER A 386 -3.58 5.93 -9.63
N THR A 387 -2.66 6.31 -8.76
CA THR A 387 -2.57 7.65 -8.16
C THR A 387 -1.11 8.08 -8.03
N ASN A 388 -0.84 9.39 -8.15
CA ASN A 388 0.48 9.95 -7.86
C ASN A 388 0.68 10.29 -6.38
N LEU A 389 -0.35 10.14 -5.53
CA LEU A 389 -0.21 10.38 -4.09
C LEU A 389 0.56 9.23 -3.42
N TYR A 390 0.12 8.01 -3.69
CA TYR A 390 0.60 6.79 -3.07
C TYR A 390 1.30 5.90 -4.11
N ALA A 391 2.42 5.28 -3.76
CA ALA A 391 3.25 4.43 -4.62
C ALA A 391 3.50 3.05 -3.94
N ALA A 392 4.73 2.53 -3.90
CA ALA A 392 5.07 1.21 -3.34
C ALA A 392 5.85 1.26 -2.01
N LEU A 393 6.53 2.37 -1.69
CA LEU A 393 7.25 2.57 -0.42
C LEU A 393 6.58 3.56 0.53
N ASP A 394 5.45 4.16 0.14
CA ASP A 394 4.71 5.12 0.97
C ASP A 394 3.87 4.45 2.07
N ASN A 395 3.43 3.22 1.84
CA ASN A 395 2.64 2.42 2.78
C ASN A 395 3.14 0.97 2.81
N ASP A 396 2.73 0.26 3.84
CA ASP A 396 3.11 -1.11 4.12
C ASP A 396 2.28 -2.13 3.34
N ASP A 397 1.05 -1.79 2.96
CA ASP A 397 0.13 -2.72 2.29
C ASP A 397 0.75 -3.34 1.01
N VAL A 398 1.51 -2.57 0.20
CA VAL A 398 1.97 -3.10 -1.10
C VAL A 398 2.94 -4.26 -0.91
N PHE A 399 3.92 -4.13 -0.03
CA PHE A 399 4.84 -5.23 0.26
C PHE A 399 4.12 -6.37 0.99
N GLN A 400 3.15 -6.07 1.85
CA GLN A 400 2.39 -7.10 2.56
C GLN A 400 1.58 -7.99 1.61
N TYR A 401 0.96 -7.43 0.57
CA TYR A 401 0.17 -8.22 -0.37
C TYR A 401 0.99 -8.75 -1.55
N LEU A 402 1.62 -7.87 -2.35
CA LEU A 402 2.38 -8.30 -3.53
C LEU A 402 3.68 -9.02 -3.11
N GLY A 403 4.41 -8.45 -2.17
CA GLY A 403 5.60 -9.10 -1.60
C GLY A 403 5.25 -10.34 -0.78
N GLY A 404 4.12 -10.35 -0.06
CA GLY A 404 3.64 -11.55 0.65
C GLY A 404 3.35 -12.73 -0.28
N ILE A 405 2.79 -12.47 -1.47
CA ILE A 405 2.65 -13.49 -2.52
C ILE A 405 4.03 -13.99 -2.95
N ALA A 406 4.95 -13.09 -3.29
CA ALA A 406 6.29 -13.47 -3.74
C ALA A 406 7.05 -14.30 -2.70
N LEU A 407 7.00 -13.88 -1.43
CA LEU A 407 7.53 -14.60 -0.27
C LEU A 407 6.92 -16.01 -0.14
N ALA A 408 5.60 -16.14 -0.26
CA ALA A 408 4.92 -17.43 -0.14
C ALA A 408 5.24 -18.36 -1.32
N VAL A 409 5.31 -17.84 -2.54
CA VAL A 409 5.75 -18.60 -3.72
C VAL A 409 7.19 -19.07 -3.52
N ARG A 410 8.12 -18.18 -3.15
CA ARG A 410 9.52 -18.52 -2.86
C ARG A 410 9.64 -19.60 -1.79
N TYR A 411 8.87 -19.51 -0.72
CA TYR A 411 8.84 -20.53 0.33
C TYR A 411 8.38 -21.90 -0.20
N LEU A 412 7.40 -21.93 -1.10
CA LEU A 412 6.79 -23.16 -1.62
C LEU A 412 7.58 -23.80 -2.78
N THR A 413 8.30 -23.01 -3.58
CA THR A 413 8.96 -23.45 -4.82
C THR A 413 10.48 -23.30 -4.80
N GLY A 414 11.02 -22.47 -3.91
CA GLY A 414 12.42 -22.08 -3.88
C GLY A 414 12.79 -20.95 -4.86
N GLN A 415 11.85 -20.41 -5.63
CA GLN A 415 12.07 -19.35 -6.61
C GLN A 415 11.05 -18.22 -6.46
N ASN A 416 11.47 -16.98 -6.68
CA ASN A 416 10.54 -15.85 -6.71
C ASN A 416 9.74 -15.86 -8.02
N PRO A 417 8.45 -15.48 -7.99
CA PRO A 417 7.73 -15.12 -9.20
C PRO A 417 8.25 -13.78 -9.72
N GLU A 418 8.09 -13.53 -11.01
CA GLU A 418 8.28 -12.18 -11.53
C GLU A 418 7.21 -11.25 -10.98
N THR A 419 7.58 -10.03 -10.60
CA THR A 419 6.67 -9.07 -9.98
C THR A 419 6.49 -7.84 -10.85
N TYR A 420 5.23 -7.47 -11.08
CA TYR A 420 4.88 -6.34 -11.94
C TYR A 420 3.87 -5.38 -11.31
N ILE A 421 3.92 -4.13 -11.76
CA ILE A 421 2.94 -3.10 -11.48
C ILE A 421 2.30 -2.65 -12.79
N PHE A 422 0.98 -2.70 -12.85
CA PHE A 422 0.19 -1.94 -13.80
C PHE A 422 0.19 -0.47 -13.35
N ASP A 423 1.11 0.29 -13.91
CA ASP A 423 1.29 1.71 -13.67
C ASP A 423 0.27 2.49 -14.50
N ILE A 424 -0.84 2.85 -13.86
CA ILE A 424 -1.99 3.54 -14.46
C ILE A 424 -2.24 4.87 -13.74
N LYS A 425 -1.18 5.46 -13.17
CA LYS A 425 -1.21 6.81 -12.57
C LYS A 425 -1.53 7.87 -13.62
N GLU A 426 -0.95 7.71 -14.81
CA GLU A 426 -1.27 8.54 -15.98
C GLU A 426 -2.25 7.79 -16.89
N ALA A 427 -3.49 8.25 -16.95
CA ALA A 427 -4.54 7.57 -17.71
C ALA A 427 -4.27 7.54 -19.23
N SER A 428 -3.53 8.53 -19.75
CA SER A 428 -3.14 8.65 -21.16
C SER A 428 -1.97 7.73 -21.55
N ASN A 429 -1.16 7.30 -20.59
CA ASN A 429 0.06 6.54 -20.83
C ASN A 429 0.25 5.39 -19.83
N PRO A 430 -0.66 4.41 -19.82
CA PRO A 430 -0.58 3.28 -18.91
C PRO A 430 0.58 2.34 -19.30
N LYS A 431 1.32 1.85 -18.31
CA LYS A 431 2.50 0.99 -18.52
C LYS A 431 2.45 -0.27 -17.67
N VAL A 432 3.01 -1.36 -18.20
CA VAL A 432 3.44 -2.50 -17.38
C VAL A 432 4.90 -2.28 -17.03
N ARG A 433 5.22 -2.27 -15.74
CA ARG A 433 6.59 -2.17 -15.23
C ARG A 433 6.91 -3.36 -14.35
N THR A 434 8.15 -3.81 -14.37
CA THR A 434 8.64 -4.66 -13.29
C THR A 434 8.54 -3.87 -11.97
N LEU A 435 8.40 -4.58 -10.86
CA LEU A 435 8.38 -3.95 -9.54
C LEU A 435 9.66 -3.17 -9.26
N GLY A 436 10.82 -3.70 -9.68
CA GLY A 436 12.12 -3.05 -9.55
C GLY A 436 12.19 -1.72 -10.30
N GLU A 437 11.74 -1.66 -11.55
CA GLU A 437 11.66 -0.41 -12.31
C GLU A 437 10.73 0.60 -11.62
N PHE A 438 9.57 0.16 -11.12
CA PHE A 438 8.61 1.03 -10.45
C PHE A 438 9.18 1.64 -9.16
N ILE A 439 9.80 0.81 -8.30
CA ILE A 439 10.41 1.27 -7.04
C ILE A 439 11.62 2.16 -7.31
N ALA A 440 12.46 1.83 -8.31
CA ALA A 440 13.59 2.68 -8.67
C ALA A 440 13.14 4.09 -9.10
N THR A 441 12.12 4.16 -9.96
CA THR A 441 11.51 5.44 -10.36
C THR A 441 10.92 6.18 -9.16
N GLU A 442 10.25 5.50 -8.24
CA GLU A 442 9.70 6.09 -7.02
C GLU A 442 10.79 6.67 -6.12
N ILE A 443 11.85 5.90 -5.84
CA ILE A 443 12.97 6.33 -4.99
C ILE A 443 13.63 7.59 -5.58
N LEU A 444 13.91 7.59 -6.88
CA LEU A 444 14.58 8.71 -7.53
C LEU A 444 13.71 9.96 -7.63
N SER A 445 12.41 9.79 -7.93
CA SER A 445 11.49 10.93 -8.07
C SER A 445 11.05 11.51 -6.72
N ARG A 446 11.09 10.73 -5.62
CA ARG A 446 10.61 11.15 -4.29
C ARG A 446 11.72 11.13 -3.25
N TYR A 447 12.14 9.97 -2.78
CA TYR A 447 12.88 9.87 -1.52
C TYR A 447 14.34 10.31 -1.63
N PHE A 448 14.91 10.27 -2.83
CA PHE A 448 16.23 10.87 -3.11
C PHE A 448 16.13 12.29 -3.66
N ASN A 449 14.91 12.79 -3.89
CA ASN A 449 14.67 14.12 -4.42
C ASN A 449 14.68 15.16 -3.28
N PRO A 450 15.60 16.14 -3.28
CA PRO A 450 15.66 17.16 -2.24
C PRO A 450 14.35 17.97 -2.13
N LYS A 451 13.59 18.14 -3.22
CA LYS A 451 12.29 18.84 -3.18
C LYS A 451 11.22 18.10 -2.38
N TRP A 452 11.20 16.78 -2.44
CA TRP A 452 10.31 16.00 -1.59
C TRP A 452 10.71 16.12 -0.12
N ILE A 453 12.02 16.04 0.15
CA ILE A 453 12.59 16.15 1.50
C ILE A 453 12.26 17.52 2.10
N GLU A 454 12.51 18.61 1.37
CA GLU A 454 12.13 19.99 1.75
C GLU A 454 10.63 20.09 2.05
N GLY A 455 9.77 19.56 1.17
CA GLY A 455 8.33 19.56 1.38
C GLY A 455 7.90 18.82 2.65
N MET A 456 8.57 17.71 3.00
CA MET A 456 8.34 17.04 4.28
C MET A 456 8.87 17.86 5.46
N MET A 457 10.03 18.52 5.33
CA MET A 457 10.58 19.38 6.38
C MET A 457 9.66 20.56 6.74
N GLU A 458 8.88 21.09 5.79
CA GLU A 458 7.85 22.10 6.05
C GLU A 458 6.74 21.62 7.02
N ASN A 459 6.69 20.33 7.36
CA ASN A 459 5.65 19.71 8.19
C ASN A 459 6.20 19.11 9.51
N ASP A 460 7.36 19.59 9.97
CA ASP A 460 7.96 19.32 11.27
C ASP A 460 7.91 17.83 11.68
N TYR A 461 7.25 17.53 12.81
CA TYR A 461 7.15 16.19 13.39
C TYR A 461 6.52 15.17 12.42
N ALA A 462 5.46 15.58 11.72
CA ALA A 462 4.72 14.70 10.82
C ALA A 462 5.54 14.39 9.57
N GLY A 463 6.25 15.39 9.03
CA GLY A 463 7.18 15.20 7.92
C GLY A 463 8.30 14.23 8.26
N ALA A 464 8.96 14.43 9.40
CA ALA A 464 9.99 13.53 9.91
C ALA A 464 9.49 12.08 10.07
N ARG A 465 8.23 11.91 10.53
CA ARG A 465 7.60 10.60 10.64
C ARG A 465 7.40 9.93 9.28
N GLU A 466 6.95 10.66 8.27
CA GLU A 466 6.78 10.08 6.93
C GLU A 466 8.13 9.70 6.30
N MET A 467 9.20 10.47 6.55
CA MET A 467 10.56 10.07 6.15
C MET A 467 11.00 8.75 6.80
N ALA A 468 10.75 8.57 8.10
CA ALA A 468 11.08 7.31 8.79
C ALA A 468 10.28 6.11 8.27
N LYS A 469 8.99 6.30 7.95
CA LYS A 469 8.15 5.23 7.38
C LYS A 469 8.66 4.72 6.03
N VAL A 470 9.25 5.58 5.20
CA VAL A 470 9.84 5.14 3.92
C VAL A 470 10.93 4.10 4.16
N ILE A 471 11.79 4.32 5.16
CA ILE A 471 12.85 3.37 5.53
C ILE A 471 12.27 2.08 6.11
N GLU A 472 11.18 2.17 6.88
CA GLU A 472 10.46 1.01 7.39
C GLU A 472 9.84 0.17 6.26
N ASN A 473 9.25 0.80 5.25
CA ASN A 473 8.66 0.11 4.12
C ASN A 473 9.72 -0.44 3.16
N LEU A 474 10.88 0.24 3.04
CA LEU A 474 12.06 -0.29 2.33
C LEU A 474 12.51 -1.61 2.95
N TRP A 475 12.60 -1.66 4.28
CA TRP A 475 12.84 -2.91 5.01
C TRP A 475 11.75 -3.95 4.78
N GLY A 476 10.48 -3.54 4.74
CA GLY A 476 9.38 -4.41 4.37
C GLY A 476 9.63 -5.17 3.06
N TRP A 477 10.03 -4.42 2.02
CA TRP A 477 10.37 -4.97 0.70
C TRP A 477 11.63 -5.84 0.71
N GLU A 478 12.69 -5.40 1.38
CA GLU A 478 13.94 -6.14 1.56
C GLU A 478 13.68 -7.54 2.15
N VAL A 479 12.77 -7.67 3.12
CA VAL A 479 12.47 -8.97 3.73
C VAL A 479 11.65 -9.87 2.82
N VAL A 480 10.59 -9.34 2.19
CA VAL A 480 9.71 -10.16 1.35
C VAL A 480 10.32 -10.48 -0.02
N LEU A 481 11.22 -9.63 -0.53
CA LEU A 481 11.86 -9.76 -1.84
C LEU A 481 13.30 -9.19 -1.81
N PRO A 482 14.28 -9.91 -1.23
CA PRO A 482 15.63 -9.40 -0.98
C PRO A 482 16.39 -8.94 -2.23
N GLU A 483 16.14 -9.52 -3.40
CA GLU A 483 16.82 -9.12 -4.63
C GLU A 483 16.40 -7.72 -5.16
N LEU A 484 15.34 -7.15 -4.61
CA LEU A 484 14.74 -5.91 -5.08
C LEU A 484 15.53 -4.67 -4.63
N ILE A 485 16.10 -4.73 -3.43
CA ILE A 485 16.76 -3.59 -2.79
C ILE A 485 18.26 -3.87 -2.74
N SER A 486 19.05 -2.99 -3.36
CA SER A 486 20.51 -3.16 -3.43
C SER A 486 21.22 -2.54 -2.22
N ASP A 487 22.42 -3.03 -1.89
CA ASP A 487 23.30 -2.37 -0.90
C ASP A 487 23.54 -0.89 -1.22
N ARG A 488 23.60 -0.56 -2.52
CA ARG A 488 23.73 0.83 -2.98
C ARG A 488 22.50 1.67 -2.65
N THR A 489 21.31 1.08 -2.68
CA THR A 489 20.07 1.75 -2.27
C THR A 489 20.12 2.12 -0.79
N TRP A 490 20.47 1.17 0.09
CA TRP A 490 20.67 1.42 1.51
C TRP A 490 21.75 2.48 1.78
N GLN A 491 22.90 2.36 1.10
CA GLN A 491 23.99 3.32 1.20
C GLN A 491 23.55 4.74 0.81
N ASN A 492 22.77 4.90 -0.27
CA ASN A 492 22.25 6.20 -0.67
C ASN A 492 21.27 6.79 0.37
N PHE A 493 20.40 5.97 0.97
CA PHE A 493 19.52 6.43 2.05
C PHE A 493 20.33 6.91 3.26
N TYR A 494 21.38 6.17 3.65
CA TYR A 494 22.28 6.60 4.72
C TYR A 494 22.97 7.94 4.37
N GLU A 495 23.53 8.07 3.16
CA GLU A 495 24.19 9.30 2.74
C GLU A 495 23.22 10.50 2.75
N ILE A 496 22.00 10.32 2.26
CA ILE A 496 21.01 11.39 2.13
C ILE A 496 20.44 11.76 3.50
N TYR A 497 19.94 10.79 4.27
CA TYR A 497 19.16 11.06 5.49
C TYR A 497 20.00 11.16 6.76
N VAL A 498 21.14 10.48 6.84
CA VAL A 498 22.01 10.48 8.03
C VAL A 498 23.23 11.39 7.83
N LYS A 499 23.86 11.35 6.65
CA LYS A 499 25.01 12.22 6.34
C LYS A 499 24.63 13.56 5.72
N ASP A 500 23.34 13.80 5.48
CA ASP A 500 22.83 15.02 4.88
C ASP A 500 23.59 15.40 3.60
N LYS A 501 23.65 14.46 2.64
CA LYS A 501 24.38 14.60 1.37
C LYS A 501 24.11 15.92 0.64
N TYR A 502 22.91 16.46 0.79
CA TYR A 502 22.47 17.69 0.12
C TYR A 502 22.70 18.95 0.96
N GLY A 503 23.09 18.83 2.23
CA GLY A 503 23.29 19.95 3.14
C GLY A 503 22.01 20.72 3.45
N LEU A 504 20.89 20.01 3.64
CA LEU A 504 19.58 20.59 3.93
C LEU A 504 19.39 20.92 5.42
N GLY A 505 20.33 20.53 6.29
CA GLY A 505 20.20 20.66 7.74
C GLY A 505 19.31 19.57 8.34
N LEU A 506 19.35 18.35 7.77
CA LEU A 506 18.48 17.26 8.17
C LEU A 506 18.67 16.83 9.61
N ARG A 507 19.91 16.86 10.09
CA ARG A 507 20.22 16.54 11.49
C ARG A 507 19.53 17.52 12.44
N GLU A 508 19.72 18.81 12.23
CA GLU A 508 19.10 19.86 13.04
C GLU A 508 17.56 19.78 12.95
N PHE A 509 17.03 19.51 11.76
CA PHE A 509 15.61 19.30 11.54
C PHE A 509 15.07 18.14 12.36
N PHE A 510 15.66 16.94 12.26
CA PHE A 510 15.20 15.78 13.01
C PHE A 510 15.33 16.02 14.52
N GLU A 511 16.46 16.51 14.99
CA GLU A 511 16.70 16.75 16.42
C GLU A 511 15.71 17.76 17.02
N LYS A 512 15.34 18.79 16.26
CA LYS A 512 14.34 19.78 16.66
C LYS A 512 12.91 19.25 16.58
N SER A 513 12.56 18.60 15.47
CA SER A 513 11.17 18.30 15.12
C SER A 513 10.71 16.92 15.57
N ASN A 514 11.57 15.90 15.45
CA ASN A 514 11.29 14.52 15.88
C ASN A 514 12.57 13.66 15.96
N PRO A 515 13.33 13.72 17.07
CA PRO A 515 14.56 12.92 17.21
C PRO A 515 14.30 11.41 17.22
N TYR A 516 13.08 10.98 17.54
CA TYR A 516 12.67 9.58 17.55
C TYR A 516 12.53 8.99 16.13
N ALA A 517 12.20 9.83 15.15
CA ALA A 517 12.19 9.42 13.74
C ALA A 517 13.61 9.12 13.26
N LEU A 518 14.60 9.96 13.59
CA LEU A 518 16.00 9.69 13.25
C LEU A 518 16.54 8.45 13.96
N GLN A 519 16.17 8.24 15.23
CA GLN A 519 16.48 6.99 15.94
C GLN A 519 15.92 5.76 15.20
N SER A 520 14.68 5.83 14.73
CA SER A 520 14.04 4.75 13.95
C SER A 520 14.78 4.49 12.63
N ILE A 521 15.14 5.54 11.88
CA ILE A 521 15.93 5.42 10.64
C ILE A 521 17.27 4.72 10.89
N VAL A 522 18.04 5.21 11.86
CA VAL A 522 19.37 4.67 12.20
C VAL A 522 19.27 3.23 12.72
N ALA A 523 18.29 2.96 13.59
CA ALA A 523 18.06 1.62 14.12
C ALA A 523 17.68 0.64 13.01
N ARG A 524 16.81 1.05 12.07
CA ARG A 524 16.40 0.19 10.96
C ARG A 524 17.54 -0.11 10.01
N MET A 525 18.39 0.87 9.71
CA MET A 525 19.61 0.69 8.93
C MET A 525 20.58 -0.30 9.60
N LEU A 526 20.80 -0.19 10.92
CA LEU A 526 21.60 -1.17 11.67
C LEU A 526 20.97 -2.56 11.69
N GLU A 527 19.65 -2.64 11.76
CA GLU A 527 18.94 -3.92 11.73
C GLU A 527 19.09 -4.63 10.38
N ALA A 528 19.04 -3.88 9.27
CA ALA A 528 19.33 -4.43 7.95
C ALA A 528 20.74 -5.03 7.88
N ILE A 529 21.74 -4.35 8.46
CA ILE A 529 23.10 -4.88 8.57
C ILE A 529 23.15 -6.13 9.47
N ARG A 530 22.53 -6.09 10.65
CA ARG A 530 22.55 -7.19 11.62
C ARG A 530 21.91 -8.47 11.07
N LYS A 531 20.91 -8.32 10.19
CA LYS A 531 20.17 -9.41 9.55
C LYS A 531 20.75 -9.79 8.19
N ASP A 532 21.95 -9.30 7.85
CA ASP A 532 22.70 -9.61 6.62
C ASP A 532 21.97 -9.21 5.31
N HIS A 533 21.06 -8.23 5.39
CA HIS A 533 20.34 -7.65 4.24
C HIS A 533 21.07 -6.43 3.64
N TRP A 534 22.04 -5.87 4.36
CA TRP A 534 22.87 -4.78 3.85
C TRP A 534 24.32 -4.99 4.24
N ASP A 535 25.19 -5.24 3.27
CA ASP A 535 26.64 -5.31 3.49
C ASP A 535 27.26 -3.90 3.48
N ALA A 536 27.03 -3.17 4.57
CA ALA A 536 27.58 -1.83 4.74
C ALA A 536 29.12 -1.87 4.95
N PRO A 537 29.86 -0.81 4.55
CA PRO A 537 31.24 -0.62 5.00
C PRO A 537 31.34 -0.56 6.52
N GLU A 538 32.44 -1.04 7.10
CA GLU A 538 32.63 -1.10 8.55
C GLU A 538 32.52 0.29 9.20
N GLU A 539 32.98 1.33 8.52
CA GLU A 539 32.86 2.72 8.98
C GLU A 539 31.39 3.14 9.14
N VAL A 540 30.51 2.73 8.21
CA VAL A 540 29.08 3.02 8.25
C VAL A 540 28.42 2.31 9.43
N LYS A 541 28.77 1.04 9.67
CA LYS A 541 28.27 0.27 10.83
C LYS A 541 28.61 0.97 12.15
N ILE A 542 29.86 1.40 12.29
CA ILE A 542 30.37 2.10 13.46
C ILE A 542 29.67 3.45 13.65
N GLU A 543 29.52 4.24 12.57
CA GLU A 543 28.87 5.54 12.64
C GLU A 543 27.40 5.43 13.05
N LEU A 544 26.65 4.50 12.45
CA LEU A 544 25.26 4.27 12.81
C LEU A 544 25.12 3.84 14.29
N ALA A 545 25.99 2.96 14.79
CA ALA A 545 25.97 2.52 16.19
C ALA A 545 26.27 3.69 17.16
N LYS A 546 27.25 4.54 16.81
CA LYS A 546 27.57 5.75 17.59
C LYS A 546 26.40 6.74 17.58
N GLU A 547 25.78 6.94 16.43
CA GLU A 547 24.67 7.88 16.28
C GLU A 547 23.42 7.41 17.03
N LEU A 548 23.10 6.11 16.98
CA LEU A 548 22.01 5.53 17.77
C LEU A 548 22.24 5.74 19.28
N GLN A 549 23.45 5.44 19.77
CA GLN A 549 23.79 5.64 21.19
C GLN A 549 23.70 7.12 21.59
N ARG A 550 24.18 8.04 20.74
CA ARG A 550 24.11 9.48 21.00
C ARG A 550 22.66 9.94 21.13
N LEU A 551 21.82 9.61 20.15
CA LEU A 551 20.42 10.01 20.14
C LEU A 551 19.66 9.47 21.36
N GLN A 552 19.91 8.21 21.74
CA GLN A 552 19.31 7.61 22.94
C GLN A 552 19.76 8.29 24.23
N LYS A 553 21.05 8.66 24.32
CA LYS A 553 21.60 9.37 25.48
C LYS A 553 21.02 10.76 25.64
N GLU A 554 20.80 11.46 24.53
CA GLU A 554 20.40 12.86 24.49
C GLU A 554 18.88 13.04 24.59
N TYR A 555 18.11 12.22 23.87
CA TYR A 555 16.66 12.38 23.71
C TYR A 555 15.82 11.25 24.36
N GLY A 556 16.49 10.27 24.96
CA GLY A 556 15.86 9.05 25.47
C GLY A 556 15.55 8.04 24.36
N PHE A 557 15.04 6.87 24.75
CA PHE A 557 14.73 5.80 23.81
C PHE A 557 13.42 6.07 23.08
N THR A 558 13.44 6.03 21.75
CA THR A 558 12.21 5.71 21.01
C THR A 558 11.82 4.26 21.35
N CYS A 559 10.54 4.05 21.66
CA CYS A 559 10.03 2.73 22.00
C CYS A 559 9.02 2.26 20.96
N CYS A 560 9.56 1.60 19.94
CA CYS A 560 8.80 0.81 18.97
C CYS A 560 9.42 -0.59 18.84
N HIS A 561 8.81 -1.42 18.00
CA HIS A 561 9.19 -2.82 17.77
C HIS A 561 10.66 -3.03 17.38
N HIS A 562 11.25 -2.12 16.59
CA HIS A 562 12.63 -2.25 16.08
C HIS A 562 13.65 -1.38 16.83
N THR A 563 13.28 -0.83 17.99
CA THR A 563 14.16 0.02 18.79
C THR A 563 14.26 -0.52 20.20
N CYS A 564 13.57 0.05 21.20
CA CYS A 564 13.60 -0.49 22.57
C CYS A 564 13.00 -1.91 22.66
N GLY A 565 12.10 -2.28 21.73
CA GLY A 565 11.54 -3.63 21.62
C GLY A 565 12.48 -4.68 21.01
N ASN A 566 13.62 -4.27 20.42
CA ASN A 566 14.57 -5.16 19.76
C ASN A 566 15.89 -5.24 20.54
N LEU A 567 15.91 -6.09 21.57
CA LEU A 567 17.09 -6.30 22.41
C LEU A 567 18.30 -6.86 21.63
N ASP A 568 18.05 -7.64 20.57
CA ASP A 568 19.11 -8.21 19.74
C ASP A 568 19.87 -7.11 18.99
N LEU A 569 19.14 -6.12 18.45
CA LEU A 569 19.72 -4.94 17.83
C LEU A 569 20.52 -4.09 18.83
N LEU A 570 19.97 -3.86 20.03
CA LEU A 570 20.68 -3.07 21.04
C LEU A 570 21.98 -3.75 21.49
N ASN A 571 21.96 -5.08 21.65
CA ASN A 571 23.14 -5.86 21.97
C ASN A 571 24.17 -5.83 20.82
N TYR A 572 23.71 -5.90 19.57
CA TYR A 572 24.56 -5.78 18.38
C TYR A 572 25.26 -4.41 18.32
N ALA A 573 24.51 -3.32 18.48
CA ALA A 573 25.07 -1.97 18.50
C ALA A 573 26.06 -1.77 19.66
N ALA A 574 25.73 -2.26 20.86
CA ALA A 574 26.65 -2.22 22.01
C ALA A 574 27.93 -3.05 21.77
N GLY A 575 27.80 -4.20 21.10
CA GLY A 575 28.92 -5.04 20.69
C GLY A 575 29.90 -4.30 19.79
N ILE A 576 29.40 -3.60 18.76
CA ILE A 576 30.21 -2.75 17.87
C ILE A 576 30.99 -1.72 18.68
N LEU A 577 30.31 -0.95 19.54
CA LEU A 577 30.94 0.11 20.33
C LEU A 577 31.99 -0.43 21.31
N SER A 578 31.70 -1.54 21.98
CA SER A 578 32.66 -2.17 22.90
C SER A 578 33.93 -2.66 22.20
N SER A 579 33.81 -3.11 20.94
CA SER A 579 34.95 -3.57 20.14
C SER A 579 35.89 -2.42 19.77
N ILE A 580 35.35 -1.21 19.58
CA ILE A 580 36.12 0.00 19.29
C ILE A 580 36.86 0.45 20.55
N GLU A 581 36.18 0.53 21.69
CA GLU A 581 36.81 0.91 22.97
C GLU A 581 37.99 -0.03 23.32
N GLN A 582 37.86 -1.33 23.01
CA GLN A 582 38.93 -2.31 23.18
C GLN A 582 40.10 -2.12 22.20
N ARG A 583 39.86 -1.65 20.98
CA ARG A 583 40.92 -1.34 20.01
C ARG A 583 41.65 -0.05 20.38
N GLU A 584 40.91 1.00 20.72
CA GLU A 584 41.46 2.29 21.13
C GLU A 584 42.27 2.18 22.44
N SER A 585 41.81 1.38 23.40
CA SER A 585 42.57 1.10 24.64
C SER A 585 43.86 0.31 24.38
N LYS A 586 43.85 -0.66 23.45
CA LYS A 586 45.06 -1.41 23.06
C LYS A 586 46.07 -0.58 22.28
N GLU A 587 45.61 0.35 21.45
CA GLU A 587 46.49 1.29 20.73
C GLU A 587 47.05 2.38 21.66
N GLY A 588 46.28 2.78 22.69
CA GLY A 588 46.73 3.71 23.73
C GLY A 588 47.76 3.14 24.72
N GLU A 589 47.82 1.82 24.91
CA GLU A 589 48.80 1.16 25.79
C GLU A 589 50.21 1.02 25.18
N GLY A 590 50.42 1.44 23.92
CA GLY A 590 51.73 1.53 23.27
C GLY A 590 52.63 2.70 23.73
N GLY A 591 52.16 3.56 24.64
CA GLY A 591 52.87 4.76 25.08
C GLY A 591 52.93 4.95 26.60
N LEU A 592 53.94 4.33 27.24
CA LEU A 592 54.45 4.56 28.61
C LEU A 592 53.47 4.38 29.80
N PRO A 593 53.92 3.78 30.93
CA PRO A 593 53.04 3.42 32.03
C PRO A 593 52.69 4.65 32.88
N ARG A 594 51.41 4.82 33.23
CA ARG A 594 50.99 5.70 34.33
C ARG A 594 49.87 5.09 35.17
N GLU A 595 49.94 5.48 36.44
CA GLU A 595 49.35 4.87 37.62
C GLU A 595 47.82 4.98 37.72
N ASP A 596 47.32 3.96 38.41
CA ASP A 596 46.05 3.78 39.12
C ASP A 596 45.21 5.03 39.47
N GLY A 597 43.90 4.90 39.27
CA GLY A 597 42.90 5.75 39.92
C GLY A 597 41.72 6.19 39.05
N GLY A 598 40.60 5.43 39.06
CA GLY A 598 39.28 6.02 38.82
C GLY A 598 38.24 5.22 38.04
N LYS A 599 37.35 4.54 38.78
CA LYS A 599 35.93 4.19 38.50
C LYS A 599 35.54 3.71 37.08
N LYS A 600 35.32 2.39 36.98
CA LYS A 600 34.59 1.71 35.89
C LYS A 600 33.10 2.12 35.88
N ALA A 601 32.56 2.33 34.67
CA ALA A 601 31.13 2.40 34.39
C ALA A 601 30.43 1.05 34.70
N PRO A 602 29.12 1.04 35.01
CA PRO A 602 28.46 -0.18 35.44
C PRO A 602 28.20 -1.11 34.25
N ILE A 603 28.82 -2.29 34.32
CA ILE A 603 28.45 -3.48 33.55
C ILE A 603 27.09 -3.95 34.08
N VAL A 604 26.08 -4.02 33.22
CA VAL A 604 24.81 -4.68 33.53
C VAL A 604 25.11 -6.16 33.73
N LYS A 605 25.17 -6.60 34.99
CA LYS A 605 25.24 -8.02 35.35
C LYS A 605 23.84 -8.60 35.36
N SER A 606 23.64 -9.63 34.55
CA SER A 606 22.63 -10.66 34.77
C SER A 606 22.92 -11.37 36.11
N GLY A 607 21.96 -11.34 37.05
CA GLY A 607 22.05 -12.05 38.31
C GLY A 607 20.69 -12.10 39.02
N GLU A 608 20.21 -13.32 39.25
CA GLU A 608 18.86 -13.71 39.64
C GLU A 608 18.44 -13.39 41.09
N SER A 609 17.10 -13.45 41.25
CA SER A 609 16.30 -13.83 42.43
C SER A 609 15.91 -12.74 43.43
N GLY A 610 14.59 -12.51 43.55
CA GLY A 610 14.03 -11.92 44.76
C GLY A 610 12.76 -11.06 44.66
N LYS A 611 11.72 -11.45 43.91
CA LYS A 611 10.31 -11.50 44.39
C LYS A 611 9.37 -11.95 43.27
N VAL A 612 8.87 -13.17 43.45
CA VAL A 612 7.79 -13.78 42.70
C VAL A 612 6.51 -12.98 42.92
N ILE A 613 5.97 -12.36 41.87
CA ILE A 613 4.52 -12.11 41.79
C ILE A 613 3.95 -13.34 41.09
N GLN A 614 3.26 -14.17 41.87
CA GLN A 614 2.49 -15.29 41.34
C GLN A 614 1.34 -14.74 40.50
N THR A 615 1.41 -14.89 39.19
CA THR A 615 0.20 -14.96 38.36
C THR A 615 -0.25 -16.41 38.33
N GLN A 616 -1.38 -16.67 38.98
CA GLN A 616 -2.07 -17.95 38.92
C GLN A 616 -2.36 -18.32 37.46
N LYS A 617 -2.05 -19.57 37.12
CA LYS A 617 -2.65 -20.26 35.97
C LYS A 617 -4.16 -20.36 36.21
N THR A 618 -4.94 -19.82 35.29
CA THR A 618 -6.31 -20.28 35.05
C THR A 618 -6.40 -20.66 33.58
N ALA A 619 -6.69 -21.93 33.33
CA ALA A 619 -7.01 -22.45 32.02
C ALA A 619 -8.45 -22.06 31.64
N GLY A 620 -8.67 -21.78 30.36
CA GLY A 620 -9.97 -21.79 29.69
C GLY A 620 -10.80 -20.50 29.80
N GLU A 621 -10.83 -19.71 28.72
CA GLU A 621 -12.03 -19.47 27.89
C GLU A 621 -11.72 -18.38 26.84
N GLU A 622 -12.14 -18.66 25.61
CA GLU A 622 -12.04 -17.77 24.45
C GLU A 622 -12.73 -16.42 24.70
N THR A 623 -12.03 -15.32 24.46
CA THR A 623 -12.68 -14.06 24.05
C THR A 623 -11.72 -13.22 23.21
N ASN A 624 -12.17 -12.92 21.98
CA ASN A 624 -11.60 -11.91 21.09
C ASN A 624 -11.59 -10.53 21.79
N GLN A 625 -10.42 -9.91 21.91
CA GLN A 625 -10.34 -8.47 22.18
C GLN A 625 -9.31 -7.80 21.25
N SER A 626 -9.86 -6.90 20.43
CA SER A 626 -9.19 -5.83 19.72
C SER A 626 -8.33 -5.00 20.68
N VAL A 627 -7.03 -4.90 20.39
CA VAL A 627 -6.11 -4.09 21.19
C VAL A 627 -6.21 -2.64 20.72
N GLY A 628 -6.88 -1.81 21.52
CA GLY A 628 -6.90 -0.35 21.39
C GLY A 628 -5.67 0.27 22.05
N PHE A 629 -5.13 1.33 21.44
CA PHE A 629 -4.03 2.13 21.95
C PHE A 629 -4.37 2.78 23.30
N GLY A 630 -3.59 2.47 24.34
CA GLY A 630 -3.62 3.16 25.62
C GLY A 630 -2.71 4.38 25.60
N PHE A 631 -3.27 5.56 25.88
CA PHE A 631 -2.50 6.77 26.17
C PHE A 631 -1.93 6.68 27.59
N GLU A 632 -0.61 6.77 27.73
CA GLU A 632 0.05 6.94 29.02
C GLU A 632 0.37 8.43 29.25
N GLN A 633 -0.06 8.96 30.41
CA GLN A 633 0.12 10.34 30.83
C GLN A 633 1.60 10.62 31.13
N THR A 634 2.24 11.47 30.33
CA THR A 634 3.53 12.09 30.65
C THR A 634 3.31 13.45 31.31
N ALA A 635 4.04 13.70 32.40
CA ALA A 635 3.96 14.92 33.19
C ALA A 635 4.55 16.13 32.42
N VAL A 636 3.83 17.25 32.42
CA VAL A 636 4.19 18.50 31.74
C VAL A 636 5.10 19.35 32.65
N PRO A 637 6.21 19.94 32.14
CA PRO A 637 7.02 20.89 32.89
C PRO A 637 6.36 22.28 32.98
N SER A 638 6.53 22.95 34.12
CA SER A 638 5.86 24.20 34.47
C SER A 638 6.40 25.42 33.69
N HIS A 639 5.55 26.02 32.85
CA HIS A 639 5.72 27.39 32.37
C HIS A 639 4.70 28.30 33.05
N THR A 640 5.19 29.32 33.76
CA THR A 640 4.39 30.35 34.43
C THR A 640 4.00 31.45 33.45
N GLY A 641 2.71 31.59 33.19
CA GLY A 641 2.13 32.80 32.57
C GLY A 641 1.09 32.48 31.49
N ALA A 642 -0.16 32.23 31.88
CA ALA A 642 -1.32 32.34 31.00
C ALA A 642 -2.60 32.47 31.83
N GLU A 643 -3.54 33.26 31.30
CA GLU A 643 -4.85 33.60 31.87
C GLU A 643 -5.69 32.36 32.24
N GLU A 644 -6.47 32.47 33.32
CA GLU A 644 -7.38 31.42 33.79
C GLU A 644 -8.49 31.17 32.75
N VAL A 645 -8.36 30.08 31.99
CA VAL A 645 -9.46 29.50 31.21
C VAL A 645 -10.07 28.37 32.04
N SER A 646 -11.29 28.57 32.52
CA SER A 646 -12.04 27.53 33.24
C SER A 646 -12.65 26.52 32.27
N GLY A 647 -12.27 25.26 32.37
CA GLY A 647 -12.90 24.12 31.69
C GLY A 647 -13.30 23.03 32.68
N TYR A 648 -14.35 22.28 32.38
CA TYR A 648 -14.80 21.18 33.24
C TYR A 648 -13.89 19.96 33.05
N ARG A 649 -13.32 19.47 34.16
CA ARG A 649 -12.61 18.20 34.24
C ARG A 649 -13.61 17.08 34.53
N MET A 650 -13.62 16.01 33.75
CA MET A 650 -14.30 14.79 34.16
C MET A 650 -13.49 14.11 35.26
N GLU A 651 -14.07 14.02 36.45
CA GLU A 651 -13.59 13.15 37.51
C GLU A 651 -14.30 11.79 37.40
N ILE A 652 -13.51 10.72 37.43
CA ILE A 652 -14.05 9.37 37.58
C ILE A 652 -14.55 9.26 39.02
N SER A 653 -15.86 9.43 39.19
CA SER A 653 -16.54 9.08 40.43
C SER A 653 -16.52 7.55 40.58
N GLU A 654 -15.80 7.04 41.58
CA GLU A 654 -16.03 5.69 42.12
C GLU A 654 -17.43 5.64 42.74
N GLN A 655 -18.46 5.51 41.92
CA GLN A 655 -19.79 5.15 42.37
C GLN A 655 -19.87 3.63 42.51
N GLN A 656 -20.17 3.22 43.73
CA GLN A 656 -20.55 1.88 44.15
C GLN A 656 -21.37 1.17 43.06
N GLN A 657 -20.86 0.02 42.63
CA GLN A 657 -21.42 -0.88 41.62
C GLN A 657 -22.91 -1.17 41.90
N SER A 658 -23.82 -0.39 41.32
CA SER A 658 -25.23 -0.72 41.30
C SER A 658 -25.41 -1.88 40.31
N LYS A 659 -25.86 -3.03 40.82
CA LYS A 659 -26.30 -4.16 40.00
C LYS A 659 -27.25 -3.65 38.91
N ILE A 660 -26.82 -3.78 37.66
CA ILE A 660 -27.68 -3.58 36.49
C ILE A 660 -28.71 -4.72 36.53
N GLU A 661 -29.96 -4.40 36.86
CA GLU A 661 -31.08 -5.31 36.60
C GLU A 661 -31.28 -5.40 35.08
N VAL A 662 -30.88 -6.53 34.52
CA VAL A 662 -31.17 -6.89 33.13
C VAL A 662 -32.67 -7.15 33.03
N SER A 663 -33.38 -6.28 32.32
CA SER A 663 -34.80 -6.44 32.02
C SER A 663 -35.05 -7.76 31.28
N THR A 664 -35.88 -8.65 31.85
CA THR A 664 -36.24 -9.98 31.31
C THR A 664 -37.19 -9.94 30.12
N THR A 665 -37.35 -8.80 29.47
CA THR A 665 -38.26 -8.59 28.32
C THR A 665 -37.97 -9.45 27.07
N PRO A 666 -36.76 -9.96 26.77
CA PRO A 666 -36.56 -10.75 25.54
C PRO A 666 -37.24 -12.13 25.58
N LEU A 667 -37.36 -12.75 26.76
CA LEU A 667 -37.86 -14.13 26.90
C LEU A 667 -39.37 -14.24 26.73
N VAL A 668 -40.12 -13.25 27.23
CA VAL A 668 -41.58 -13.22 27.10
C VAL A 668 -41.99 -13.01 25.64
N ALA A 669 -41.29 -12.14 24.91
CA ALA A 669 -41.51 -11.93 23.48
C ALA A 669 -41.24 -13.22 22.68
N LEU A 670 -40.16 -13.94 23.01
CA LEU A 670 -39.82 -15.21 22.35
C LEU A 670 -40.85 -16.31 22.63
N LEU A 671 -41.38 -16.39 23.86
CA LEU A 671 -42.45 -17.32 24.23
C LEU A 671 -43.77 -17.01 23.51
N ILE A 672 -44.12 -15.73 23.32
CA ILE A 672 -45.32 -15.33 22.58
C ILE A 672 -45.22 -15.75 21.10
N VAL A 673 -44.05 -15.59 20.48
CA VAL A 673 -43.82 -16.01 19.09
C VAL A 673 -43.91 -17.53 18.96
N ILE A 674 -43.32 -18.30 19.88
CA ILE A 674 -43.41 -19.76 19.89
C ILE A 674 -44.88 -20.21 20.07
N LEU A 675 -45.62 -19.57 20.96
CA LEU A 675 -47.03 -19.88 21.18
C LEU A 675 -47.88 -19.60 19.93
N ALA A 676 -47.63 -18.49 19.23
CA ALA A 676 -48.32 -18.14 17.99
C ALA A 676 -48.06 -19.18 16.88
N VAL A 677 -46.82 -19.64 16.75
CA VAL A 677 -46.44 -20.70 15.78
C VAL A 677 -47.12 -22.02 16.12
N LEU A 678 -47.18 -22.40 17.40
CA LEU A 678 -47.84 -23.63 17.84
C LEU A 678 -49.37 -23.59 17.63
N VAL A 679 -50.02 -22.45 17.88
CA VAL A 679 -51.45 -22.26 17.62
C VAL A 679 -51.74 -22.33 16.12
N PHE A 680 -50.89 -21.73 15.28
CA PHE A 680 -51.02 -21.80 13.84
C PHE A 680 -50.87 -23.25 13.32
N TYR A 681 -49.87 -23.97 13.82
CA TYR A 681 -49.65 -25.38 13.47
C TYR A 681 -50.80 -26.29 13.93
N ALA A 682 -51.33 -26.08 15.14
CA ALA A 682 -52.48 -26.80 15.66
C ALA A 682 -53.75 -26.52 14.82
N GLY A 683 -53.97 -25.26 14.44
CA GLY A 683 -55.08 -24.87 13.57
C GLY A 683 -55.01 -25.50 12.16
N MET A 684 -53.81 -25.66 11.61
CA MET A 684 -53.59 -26.37 10.35
C MET A 684 -53.86 -27.88 10.48
N ARG A 685 -53.56 -28.48 11.64
CA ARG A 685 -53.77 -29.92 11.88
C ARG A 685 -55.24 -30.29 12.13
N MET A 686 -56.04 -29.35 12.63
CA MET A 686 -57.48 -29.55 12.86
C MET A 686 -58.35 -29.35 11.61
N ARG A 687 -57.77 -28.95 10.47
CA ARG A 687 -58.45 -28.80 9.17
C ARG A 687 -58.12 -29.93 8.16
N LYS A 688 -57.51 -31.03 8.61
CA LYS A 688 -57.29 -32.24 7.80
C LYS A 688 -58.04 -33.42 8.38
#